data_AF-A0A520QZR0-F1
#
_entry.id   AF-A0A520QZR0-F1
#
_cell.length_a   1.000
_cell.length_b   1.000
_cell.length_c   1.000
_cell.angle_alpha   90.00
_cell.angle_beta   90.00
_cell.angle_gamma   90.00
#
_symmetry.space_group_name_H-M   'P 1'
#
loop_
_entity.id
_entity.type
_entity.pdbx_description
1 polymer ?
#
loop_
_entity_poly.entity_id
_entity_poly.type
_entity_poly.pdbx_seq_one_letter_code
_entity_poly.pdbx_strand_id
1 'polypeptide(L)'
;MRPGAFSRGPTSSNRWPMIKRSAVRQHLLLALPSALLATLALACDPPAPDVSQLDVPIVDGTFEEGEDAVVTVLPFGGVGLCTGTLIAPNVVLTAKHCVQAADADAPYPVTAFTVGVGSDVRSVRGYRARYVETTPGAYSSNPRTGLSGAIIGVDVGVLILRDDVEGVTPIPIRRDEPRDMIGQTFTAVGFGQRPDGPAGLKYKGDGVVSNLTGGVLYTEQTICQGDSGGPMIQEAPERRVIGVASFGQAGSCPSAADGYNSVYQHLDLIDRALVLAGQCLGGEEVCNGLDDDCDDATDEGCADFGEACEADTDCAYAQLPDFLPPALDAAQCLEGVCARPCNPLAPSCDAIERAGVTIPTPGLYCQRTSGCEGRCVAGSAGSALDGTDCASDGECASGHCVDPGDGRRRCLPLCVGDAGHCPVGEACAATPEACGACVDAGLVVGGRGIGEPCASHDDCHGEGVCEDGACTRACTTDTGCPDGFHCAASLCARGGRGRIGDPCEENDDCGSGFCASAGDRSWCSRFCEAAEDCADGFACTTAGAAQVCAPEGALFGESCSADADCGEGGICSGGACTRSCGAGASCPLEHACTRDDEGRAVCGRPSGGGCAASPGSSSSGGALALLLGLLAFVRRRPAG
;
A
#
# COMPACT_ATOMS: atom_id res chain seq x y z
N MET A 1 -52.67 -5.66 39.38
CA MET A 1 -51.86 -5.50 40.61
C MET A 1 -50.73 -4.51 40.33
N ARG A 2 -50.31 -3.76 41.34
CA ARG A 2 -49.62 -2.45 41.26
C ARG A 2 -48.33 -2.40 40.40
N PRO A 3 -47.99 -1.22 39.84
CA PRO A 3 -46.87 -0.98 38.92
C PRO A 3 -45.64 -0.36 39.61
N GLY A 4 -44.47 -0.46 38.96
CA GLY A 4 -43.24 0.27 39.32
C GLY A 4 -42.77 1.12 38.15
N ALA A 5 -42.95 2.43 38.26
CA ALA A 5 -42.45 3.45 37.35
C ALA A 5 -41.28 4.19 38.00
N PHE A 6 -40.25 4.56 37.24
CA PHE A 6 -39.40 5.70 37.58
C PHE A 6 -38.95 6.43 36.31
N SER A 7 -39.31 7.71 36.26
CA SER A 7 -39.07 8.68 35.20
C SER A 7 -38.35 9.89 35.80
N ARG A 8 -37.34 10.38 35.07
CA ARG A 8 -36.83 11.76 34.89
C ARG A 8 -36.86 12.80 36.04
N GLY A 9 -35.70 13.48 36.17
CA GLY A 9 -35.54 14.92 36.46
C GLY A 9 -34.48 15.23 37.54
N PRO A 10 -33.98 16.48 37.71
CA PRO A 10 -33.87 17.62 36.77
C PRO A 10 -32.50 18.36 36.80
N THR A 11 -32.44 19.42 36.00
CA THR A 11 -31.42 20.46 35.80
C THR A 11 -31.14 21.42 36.98
N SER A 12 -29.90 21.88 37.13
CA SER A 12 -29.46 23.23 37.59
C SER A 12 -27.94 23.37 37.29
N SER A 13 -27.39 24.32 36.52
CA SER A 13 -27.36 25.80 36.52
C SER A 13 -26.56 26.44 37.68
N ASN A 14 -25.33 26.89 37.37
CA ASN A 14 -24.56 28.05 37.91
C ASN A 14 -23.14 27.94 37.31
N ARG A 15 -22.59 28.74 36.38
CA ARG A 15 -22.63 30.16 35.99
C ARG A 15 -21.75 31.09 36.88
N TRP A 16 -20.68 31.62 36.24
CA TRP A 16 -19.83 32.82 36.50
C TRP A 16 -18.58 32.70 37.40
N PRO A 17 -17.55 33.58 37.24
CA PRO A 17 -16.87 34.01 36.00
C PRO A 17 -15.33 34.19 36.13
N MET A 18 -14.70 34.58 35.01
CA MET A 18 -13.34 35.11 34.86
C MET A 18 -13.01 36.30 35.79
N ILE A 19 -11.76 36.36 36.30
CA ILE A 19 -11.02 37.62 36.52
C ILE A 19 -9.52 37.41 36.18
N LYS A 20 -9.08 38.11 35.13
CA LYS A 20 -7.67 38.47 34.86
C LYS A 20 -7.25 39.64 35.77
N ARG A 21 -5.96 39.72 36.15
CA ARG A 21 -5.08 40.92 36.11
C ARG A 21 -3.81 40.68 36.94
N SER A 22 -2.65 40.70 36.28
CA SER A 22 -1.62 41.76 36.39
C SER A 22 -0.72 41.59 37.62
N ALA A 23 0.52 41.13 37.46
CA ALA A 23 1.70 41.90 37.06
C ALA A 23 2.31 42.72 38.21
N VAL A 24 3.66 42.76 38.20
CA VAL A 24 4.61 43.70 38.84
C VAL A 24 5.50 42.95 39.85
N ARG A 25 6.80 42.68 39.63
CA ARG A 25 8.04 43.45 39.31
C ARG A 25 8.89 43.67 40.57
N GLN A 26 10.21 43.73 40.33
CA GLN A 26 11.30 44.31 41.15
C GLN A 26 12.00 43.35 42.13
N HIS A 27 13.23 42.88 41.86
CA HIS A 27 14.55 43.55 41.69
C HIS A 27 15.30 43.77 43.01
N LEU A 28 16.55 43.28 43.06
CA LEU A 28 17.82 43.85 43.55
C LEU A 28 18.64 42.72 44.23
N LEU A 29 19.80 42.26 43.69
CA LEU A 29 21.13 42.87 43.54
C LEU A 29 21.94 43.01 44.84
N LEU A 30 23.25 42.71 44.69
CA LEU A 30 24.44 43.01 45.51
C LEU A 30 24.96 41.81 46.35
N ALA A 31 26.03 41.13 45.94
CA ALA A 31 27.45 41.52 45.91
C ALA A 31 28.20 41.21 47.23
N LEU A 32 29.11 40.23 47.14
CA LEU A 32 30.27 39.92 48.00
C LEU A 32 31.16 41.17 48.29
N PRO A 33 32.14 41.18 49.24
CA PRO A 33 33.00 40.05 49.63
C PRO A 33 33.59 40.00 51.07
N SER A 34 34.21 38.84 51.37
CA SER A 34 35.47 38.56 52.09
C SER A 34 35.72 38.96 53.56
N ALA A 35 36.02 37.93 54.37
CA ALA A 35 37.07 37.78 55.41
C ALA A 35 36.60 36.70 56.42
N LEU A 36 37.38 35.83 57.07
CA LEU A 36 38.77 35.38 57.06
C LEU A 36 38.83 34.26 58.15
N LEU A 37 39.73 33.28 57.99
CA LEU A 37 40.41 32.48 59.04
C LEU A 37 39.85 31.14 59.59
N ALA A 38 40.59 30.08 59.24
CA ALA A 38 41.18 29.01 60.07
C ALA A 38 40.33 27.88 60.69
N THR A 39 40.66 26.63 60.34
CA THR A 39 41.38 25.67 61.22
C THR A 39 41.71 24.35 60.51
N LEU A 40 42.89 23.78 60.83
CA LEU A 40 43.42 22.50 60.37
C LEU A 40 42.75 21.31 61.08
N ALA A 41 42.59 20.18 60.37
CA ALA A 41 42.70 18.84 60.95
C ALA A 41 43.18 17.83 59.89
N LEU A 42 44.38 17.28 60.10
CA LEU A 42 44.81 16.00 59.52
C LEU A 42 44.27 14.86 60.39
N ALA A 43 43.70 13.81 59.78
CA ALA A 43 43.55 12.50 60.41
C ALA A 43 43.55 11.37 59.36
N CYS A 44 44.22 10.27 59.75
CA CYS A 44 44.62 9.07 59.02
C CYS A 44 43.61 8.39 58.07
N ASP A 45 44.19 7.82 57.01
CA ASP A 45 43.57 6.88 56.05
C ASP A 45 44.00 5.44 56.41
N PRO A 46 43.09 4.46 56.57
CA PRO A 46 43.44 3.03 56.61
C PRO A 46 43.38 2.40 55.19
N PRO A 47 44.23 1.42 54.87
CA PRO A 47 44.19 0.78 53.55
C PRO A 47 42.95 -0.12 53.44
N ALA A 48 42.20 0.05 52.36
CA ALA A 48 41.08 -0.83 52.02
C ALA A 48 41.58 -2.21 51.57
N PRO A 49 40.88 -3.31 51.91
CA PRO A 49 41.18 -4.64 51.40
C PRO A 49 40.79 -4.77 49.94
N ASP A 50 41.62 -5.48 49.19
CA ASP A 50 41.37 -5.97 47.85
C ASP A 50 40.23 -7.02 47.90
N VAL A 51 39.13 -6.74 47.22
CA VAL A 51 37.99 -7.64 47.07
C VAL A 51 37.72 -7.75 45.58
N SER A 52 38.12 -8.87 45.01
CA SER A 52 37.64 -9.38 43.72
C SER A 52 36.11 -9.39 43.74
N GLN A 53 35.48 -8.45 43.04
CA GLN A 53 34.06 -8.45 42.75
C GLN A 53 33.82 -9.07 41.37
N LEU A 54 32.80 -9.92 41.33
CA LEU A 54 32.21 -10.49 40.14
C LEU A 54 31.31 -9.41 39.53
N ASP A 55 31.64 -8.97 38.32
CA ASP A 55 30.91 -7.94 37.57
C ASP A 55 29.94 -8.60 36.58
N VAL A 56 28.63 -8.34 36.71
CA VAL A 56 27.61 -8.62 35.66
C VAL A 56 26.47 -7.58 35.75
N PRO A 57 26.55 -6.51 34.96
CA PRO A 57 25.42 -6.08 34.11
C PRO A 57 25.80 -5.77 32.63
N ILE A 58 24.89 -5.31 31.73
CA ILE A 58 25.31 -4.50 30.54
C ILE A 58 25.59 -3.06 30.99
N VAL A 59 26.52 -3.01 31.92
CA VAL A 59 27.15 -1.91 32.62
C VAL A 59 28.51 -2.54 32.89
N ASP A 60 29.60 -1.99 32.35
CA ASP A 60 30.84 -2.75 32.05
C ASP A 60 30.77 -3.65 30.81
N GLY A 61 29.74 -3.46 29.97
CA GLY A 61 29.76 -3.97 28.61
C GLY A 61 31.04 -3.53 27.88
N THR A 62 31.61 -4.43 27.09
CA THR A 62 32.82 -4.11 26.31
C THR A 62 32.41 -3.41 25.02
N PHE A 63 33.18 -2.39 24.63
CA PHE A 63 32.97 -1.71 23.36
C PHE A 63 33.07 -2.74 22.24
N GLU A 64 32.10 -2.72 21.34
CA GLU A 64 31.88 -3.79 20.37
C GLU A 64 31.98 -3.26 18.93
N GLU A 65 32.86 -3.86 18.13
CA GLU A 65 33.14 -3.45 16.74
C GLU A 65 32.82 -4.52 15.69
N GLY A 66 32.57 -5.77 16.09
CA GLY A 66 32.35 -6.92 15.20
C GLY A 66 30.90 -7.40 15.09
N GLU A 67 30.01 -6.99 15.99
CA GLU A 67 28.58 -7.36 15.93
C GLU A 67 27.78 -6.55 14.90
N ASP A 68 28.20 -6.57 13.63
CA ASP A 68 27.66 -5.71 12.58
C ASP A 68 26.18 -5.98 12.24
N ALA A 69 25.69 -7.19 12.52
CA ALA A 69 24.28 -7.52 12.40
C ALA A 69 23.42 -6.79 13.44
N VAL A 70 24.01 -6.27 14.52
CA VAL A 70 23.29 -5.44 15.50
C VAL A 70 23.36 -3.99 15.05
N VAL A 71 22.20 -3.43 14.75
CA VAL A 71 22.05 -2.16 14.03
C VAL A 71 21.37 -1.10 14.88
N THR A 72 21.58 0.17 14.54
CA THR A 72 20.78 1.26 15.11
C THR A 72 19.47 1.39 14.35
N VAL A 73 18.34 1.55 15.06
CA VAL A 73 17.07 1.98 14.48
C VAL A 73 16.83 3.42 14.89
N LEU A 74 16.82 4.32 13.91
CA LEU A 74 16.72 5.76 14.10
C LEU A 74 15.38 6.27 13.53
N PRO A 75 14.32 6.32 14.35
CA PRO A 75 13.08 6.97 13.97
C PRO A 75 13.22 8.52 13.96
N PHE A 76 12.71 9.16 12.93
CA PHE A 76 12.54 10.62 12.88
C PHE A 76 11.39 11.05 13.80
N GLY A 77 11.55 12.16 14.54
CA GLY A 77 10.44 12.78 15.29
C GLY A 77 10.48 12.64 16.82
N GLY A 78 11.60 12.21 17.42
CA GLY A 78 11.80 12.29 18.88
C GLY A 78 11.47 11.01 19.66
N VAL A 79 11.16 9.92 18.96
CA VAL A 79 11.31 8.54 19.46
C VAL A 79 12.81 8.31 19.58
N GLY A 80 13.32 7.93 20.75
CA GLY A 80 14.77 7.87 20.99
C GLY A 80 15.52 6.91 20.05
N LEU A 81 16.85 6.93 20.12
CA LEU A 81 17.69 5.88 19.52
C LEU A 81 17.19 4.50 19.98
N CYS A 82 16.99 3.58 19.05
CA CYS A 82 16.72 2.17 19.33
C CYS A 82 17.80 1.27 18.71
N THR A 83 17.77 0.00 19.10
CA THR A 83 18.59 -1.06 18.53
C THR A 83 17.69 -2.01 17.72
N GLY A 84 18.28 -2.69 16.74
CA GLY A 84 17.66 -3.80 16.02
C GLY A 84 18.69 -4.86 15.66
N THR A 85 18.24 -5.95 15.06
CA THR A 85 19.11 -7.06 14.63
C THR A 85 18.76 -7.48 13.22
N LEU A 86 19.76 -7.53 12.35
CA LEU A 86 19.67 -8.09 11.02
C LEU A 86 19.51 -9.61 11.14
N ILE A 87 18.32 -10.12 10.80
CA ILE A 87 17.97 -11.56 10.84
C ILE A 87 17.97 -12.21 9.45
N ALA A 88 17.96 -11.39 8.40
CA ALA A 88 18.26 -11.73 7.00
C ALA A 88 18.89 -10.50 6.31
N PRO A 89 19.50 -10.59 5.11
CA PRO A 89 20.28 -9.51 4.48
C PRO A 89 19.58 -8.15 4.43
N ASN A 90 18.26 -8.13 4.34
CA ASN A 90 17.41 -6.93 4.33
C ASN A 90 16.30 -6.95 5.39
N VAL A 91 16.35 -7.81 6.42
CA VAL A 91 15.29 -7.90 7.44
C VAL A 91 15.84 -7.59 8.82
N VAL A 92 15.29 -6.57 9.48
CA VAL A 92 15.70 -6.12 10.81
C VAL A 92 14.59 -6.35 11.82
N LEU A 93 14.89 -7.15 12.84
CA LEU A 93 14.04 -7.37 14.01
C LEU A 93 14.28 -6.27 15.05
N THR A 94 13.22 -5.68 15.59
CA THR A 94 13.28 -4.63 16.63
C THR A 94 12.02 -4.66 17.50
N ALA A 95 11.87 -3.69 18.40
CA ALA A 95 10.70 -3.58 19.27
C ALA A 95 9.57 -2.77 18.60
N LYS A 96 8.32 -3.12 18.88
CA LYS A 96 7.14 -2.39 18.36
C LYS A 96 7.16 -0.93 18.81
N HIS A 97 7.47 -0.66 20.07
CA HIS A 97 7.51 0.73 20.56
C HIS A 97 8.63 1.60 19.94
N CYS A 98 9.58 1.00 19.22
CA CYS A 98 10.58 1.74 18.44
C CYS A 98 10.02 2.21 17.09
N VAL A 99 9.01 1.53 16.56
CA VAL A 99 8.45 1.78 15.23
C VAL A 99 6.98 2.20 15.24
N GLN A 100 6.34 2.21 16.39
CA GLN A 100 4.95 2.62 16.58
C GLN A 100 4.81 3.50 17.82
N ALA A 101 4.04 4.58 17.71
CA ALA A 101 3.72 5.43 18.87
C ALA A 101 2.78 4.70 19.84
N ALA A 102 2.90 5.02 21.13
CA ALA A 102 1.91 4.57 22.11
C ALA A 102 0.51 5.10 21.75
N ASP A 103 -0.49 4.25 21.96
CA ASP A 103 -1.91 4.45 21.67
C ASP A 103 -2.22 4.72 20.17
N ALA A 104 -1.25 4.54 19.26
CA ALA A 104 -1.49 4.56 17.82
C ALA A 104 -1.89 3.18 17.31
N ASP A 105 -2.77 3.15 16.31
CA ASP A 105 -3.27 1.93 15.69
C ASP A 105 -2.35 1.38 14.58
N ALA A 106 -1.30 2.14 14.19
CA ALA A 106 -0.37 1.77 13.12
C ALA A 106 1.05 2.29 13.40
N PRO A 107 2.09 1.65 12.79
CA PRO A 107 3.47 2.14 12.82
C PRO A 107 3.65 3.55 12.25
N TYR A 108 4.79 4.18 12.52
CA TYR A 108 5.18 5.39 11.82
C TYR A 108 5.33 5.12 10.31
N PRO A 109 5.18 6.15 9.44
CA PRO A 109 5.49 6.01 8.02
C PRO A 109 6.89 5.44 7.82
N VAL A 110 7.07 4.53 6.85
CA VAL A 110 8.35 3.85 6.66
C VAL A 110 9.53 4.80 6.37
N THR A 111 9.24 5.96 5.76
CA THR A 111 10.21 7.04 5.52
C THR A 111 10.74 7.68 6.81
N ALA A 112 10.11 7.41 7.95
CA ALA A 112 10.57 7.86 9.25
C ALA A 112 11.76 7.06 9.79
N PHE A 113 12.19 5.97 9.15
CA PHE A 113 13.26 5.12 9.70
C PHE A 113 14.56 5.18 8.90
N THR A 114 15.68 5.33 9.60
CA THR A 114 17.01 5.00 9.09
C THR A 114 17.60 3.87 9.92
N VAL A 115 18.05 2.81 9.25
CA VAL A 115 18.80 1.72 9.89
C VAL A 115 20.29 1.96 9.70
N GLY A 116 21.07 1.89 10.78
CA GLY A 116 22.50 2.18 10.75
C GLY A 116 23.35 0.97 11.10
N VAL A 117 24.29 0.62 10.22
CA VAL A 117 25.30 -0.42 10.44
C VAL A 117 26.62 0.22 10.86
N GLY A 118 27.19 -0.23 11.97
CA GLY A 118 28.46 0.24 12.53
C GLY A 118 28.45 0.25 14.06
N SER A 119 29.54 0.70 14.68
CA SER A 119 29.71 0.72 16.15
C SER A 119 29.49 2.09 16.82
N ASP A 120 29.48 3.19 16.05
CA ASP A 120 29.12 4.54 16.52
C ASP A 120 28.05 5.14 15.61
N VAL A 121 26.88 5.45 16.20
CA VAL A 121 25.72 6.06 15.54
C VAL A 121 26.05 7.33 14.75
N ARG A 122 27.15 8.03 15.09
CA ARG A 122 27.61 9.22 14.35
C ARG A 122 28.29 8.90 13.02
N SER A 123 28.65 7.64 12.80
CA SER A 123 29.44 7.17 11.66
C SER A 123 28.87 5.92 10.99
N VAL A 124 27.65 5.51 11.35
CA VAL A 124 26.99 4.34 10.74
C VAL A 124 26.73 4.55 9.25
N ARG A 125 26.79 3.45 8.50
CA ARG A 125 26.26 3.39 7.14
C ARG A 125 24.74 3.25 7.23
N GLY A 126 24.02 4.23 6.68
CA GLY A 126 22.57 4.29 6.70
C GLY A 126 21.92 3.48 5.57
N TYR A 127 20.83 2.80 5.90
CA TYR A 127 19.94 2.04 5.02
C TYR A 127 18.51 2.50 5.22
N ARG A 128 17.73 2.51 4.14
CA ARG A 128 16.31 2.89 4.17
C ARG A 128 15.43 1.66 4.31
N ALA A 129 14.37 1.76 5.10
CA ALA A 129 13.31 0.77 5.11
C ALA A 129 12.35 1.00 3.93
N ARG A 130 11.82 -0.08 3.36
CA ARG A 130 10.72 -0.07 2.37
C ARG A 130 9.40 -0.59 2.94
N TYR A 131 9.44 -1.34 4.03
CA TYR A 131 8.28 -1.83 4.73
C TYR A 131 8.51 -1.88 6.25
N VAL A 132 7.44 -1.70 7.03
CA VAL A 132 7.44 -1.80 8.48
C VAL A 132 6.20 -2.56 8.94
N GLU A 133 6.40 -3.49 9.87
CA GLU A 133 5.30 -4.23 10.47
C GLU A 133 5.55 -4.52 11.95
N THR A 134 4.48 -4.70 12.71
CA THR A 134 4.55 -5.02 14.13
C THR A 134 3.50 -6.05 14.50
N THR A 135 3.57 -6.58 15.71
CA THR A 135 2.45 -7.31 16.29
C THR A 135 1.15 -6.47 16.23
N PRO A 136 -0.03 -7.09 16.10
CA PRO A 136 -1.29 -6.37 15.95
C PRO A 136 -1.66 -5.46 17.13
N GLY A 137 -2.50 -4.45 16.86
CA GLY A 137 -3.17 -3.60 17.86
C GLY A 137 -2.33 -2.42 18.36
N ALA A 138 -2.94 -1.57 19.18
CA ALA A 138 -2.25 -0.49 19.89
C ALA A 138 -1.66 -1.00 21.22
N TYR A 139 -0.60 -0.35 21.69
CA TYR A 139 -0.09 -0.52 23.06
C TYR A 139 -0.21 0.80 23.81
N SER A 140 -0.43 0.77 25.12
CA SER A 140 -0.47 2.00 25.94
C SER A 140 0.81 2.16 26.73
N SER A 141 1.25 3.40 26.96
CA SER A 141 2.40 3.76 27.81
C SER A 141 1.99 4.23 29.22
N ASN A 142 0.69 4.24 29.52
CA ASN A 142 0.17 4.70 30.80
C ASN A 142 0.53 3.72 31.93
N PRO A 143 1.26 4.10 32.99
CA PRO A 143 1.65 3.20 34.08
C PRO A 143 0.47 2.55 34.85
N ARG A 144 -0.75 3.10 34.76
CA ARG A 144 -1.96 2.51 35.37
C ARG A 144 -2.59 1.41 34.50
N THR A 145 -2.20 1.30 33.23
CA THR A 145 -2.76 0.35 32.24
C THR A 145 -1.72 -0.26 31.28
N GLY A 146 -0.43 0.07 31.35
CA GLY A 146 0.49 -0.15 30.22
C GLY A 146 1.96 0.27 30.40
N LEU A 147 2.60 -0.17 31.47
CA LEU A 147 4.02 -0.56 31.39
C LEU A 147 4.21 -1.90 32.07
N SER A 148 3.47 -2.12 33.17
CA SER A 148 3.12 -3.44 33.68
C SER A 148 1.86 -3.96 32.99
N GLY A 149 1.97 -4.43 31.73
CA GLY A 149 0.93 -5.27 31.11
C GLY A 149 0.60 -5.08 29.62
N ALA A 150 0.79 -3.89 29.04
CA ALA A 150 0.32 -3.61 27.67
C ALA A 150 1.29 -4.03 26.54
N ILE A 151 2.54 -4.34 26.89
CA ILE A 151 3.64 -4.62 25.95
C ILE A 151 4.22 -6.04 26.19
N ILE A 152 3.80 -6.71 27.27
CA ILE A 152 4.26 -8.04 27.67
C ILE A 152 3.80 -9.07 26.64
N GLY A 153 4.76 -9.74 26.00
CA GLY A 153 4.53 -10.80 25.04
C GLY A 153 4.08 -10.31 23.67
N VAL A 154 4.19 -9.00 23.36
CA VAL A 154 3.74 -8.42 22.09
C VAL A 154 4.65 -7.30 21.54
N ASP A 155 5.77 -6.96 22.16
CA ASP A 155 6.61 -5.82 21.72
C ASP A 155 7.58 -6.14 20.58
N VAL A 156 7.09 -6.67 19.48
CA VAL A 156 7.94 -7.04 18.34
C VAL A 156 7.54 -6.27 17.09
N GLY A 157 8.55 -5.74 16.41
CA GLY A 157 8.47 -5.06 15.13
C GLY A 157 9.54 -5.56 14.18
N VAL A 158 9.27 -5.46 12.89
CA VAL A 158 10.18 -5.86 11.83
C VAL A 158 10.23 -4.74 10.79
N LEU A 159 11.43 -4.46 10.28
CA LEU A 159 11.67 -3.55 9.17
C LEU A 159 12.25 -4.35 8.01
N ILE A 160 11.71 -4.16 6.81
CA ILE A 160 12.32 -4.66 5.58
C ILE A 160 13.06 -3.50 4.93
N LEU A 161 14.34 -3.67 4.73
CA LEU A 161 15.22 -2.73 4.06
C LEU A 161 15.00 -2.77 2.57
N ARG A 162 15.29 -1.65 1.93
CA ARG A 162 15.20 -1.52 0.48
C ARG A 162 16.31 -2.30 -0.24
N ASP A 163 17.51 -2.25 0.31
CA ASP A 163 18.70 -2.88 -0.24
C ASP A 163 19.27 -3.85 0.79
N ASP A 164 19.89 -4.93 0.31
CA ASP A 164 20.62 -5.88 1.15
C ASP A 164 21.84 -5.22 1.80
N VAL A 165 22.10 -5.60 3.05
CA VAL A 165 23.25 -5.16 3.82
C VAL A 165 24.46 -6.03 3.46
N GLU A 166 25.18 -5.59 2.44
CA GLU A 166 26.38 -6.27 1.96
C GLU A 166 27.48 -6.39 3.02
N GLY A 167 28.10 -7.57 3.08
CA GLY A 167 29.26 -7.85 3.95
C GLY A 167 28.93 -8.06 5.43
N VAL A 168 27.65 -8.11 5.80
CA VAL A 168 27.20 -8.41 7.17
C VAL A 168 26.49 -9.75 7.16
N THR A 169 26.91 -10.67 8.04
CA THR A 169 26.21 -11.96 8.22
C THR A 169 25.06 -11.79 9.20
N PRO A 170 23.79 -11.99 8.78
CA PRO A 170 22.64 -11.90 9.69
C PRO A 170 22.70 -12.97 10.80
N ILE A 171 22.01 -12.70 11.91
CA ILE A 171 21.88 -13.66 13.02
C ILE A 171 20.53 -14.37 12.88
N PRO A 172 20.49 -15.69 12.61
CA PRO A 172 19.21 -16.38 12.46
C PRO A 172 18.42 -16.37 13.78
N ILE A 173 17.10 -16.42 13.68
CA ILE A 173 16.24 -16.53 14.86
C ILE A 173 16.11 -17.97 15.35
N ARG A 174 15.84 -18.14 16.64
CA ARG A 174 15.46 -19.43 17.20
C ARG A 174 13.99 -19.71 16.90
N ARG A 175 13.69 -20.88 16.34
CA ARG A 175 12.34 -21.28 15.90
C ARG A 175 11.63 -22.24 16.87
N ASP A 176 12.30 -22.70 17.91
CA ASP A 176 11.75 -23.56 18.96
C ASP A 176 11.61 -22.83 20.31
N GLU A 177 10.76 -23.34 21.21
CA GLU A 177 10.45 -22.67 22.48
C GLU A 177 11.69 -22.63 23.41
N PRO A 178 12.16 -21.44 23.86
CA PRO A 178 13.45 -21.30 24.55
C PRO A 178 13.39 -21.64 26.06
N ARG A 179 12.67 -22.69 26.45
CA ARG A 179 12.53 -23.09 27.87
C ARG A 179 13.83 -23.62 28.48
N ASP A 180 14.64 -24.26 27.67
CA ASP A 180 15.98 -24.75 28.00
C ASP A 180 16.97 -23.61 28.29
N MET A 181 16.68 -22.38 27.87
CA MET A 181 17.52 -21.22 28.17
C MET A 181 17.40 -20.74 29.61
N ILE A 182 16.39 -21.17 30.37
CA ILE A 182 16.26 -20.78 31.78
C ILE A 182 17.49 -21.27 32.56
N GLY A 183 18.20 -20.32 33.18
CA GLY A 183 19.46 -20.53 33.89
C GLY A 183 20.71 -20.54 33.01
N GLN A 184 20.57 -20.41 31.69
CA GLN A 184 21.67 -20.31 30.74
C GLN A 184 22.10 -18.87 30.51
N THR A 185 23.35 -18.71 30.09
CA THR A 185 23.91 -17.42 29.67
C THR A 185 23.46 -17.06 28.26
N PHE A 186 23.25 -15.78 28.02
CA PHE A 186 23.04 -15.18 26.70
C PHE A 186 23.91 -13.93 26.57
N THR A 187 24.13 -13.48 25.34
CA THR A 187 24.80 -12.21 25.05
C THR A 187 23.76 -11.20 24.58
N ALA A 188 23.79 -10.00 25.12
CA ALA A 188 23.00 -8.88 24.63
C ALA A 188 23.92 -7.78 24.09
N VAL A 189 23.44 -7.11 23.05
CA VAL A 189 24.19 -6.12 22.29
C VAL A 189 23.28 -4.95 21.97
N GLY A 190 23.77 -3.73 22.13
CA GLY A 190 22.94 -2.55 21.87
C GLY A 190 23.72 -1.24 21.88
N PHE A 191 23.00 -0.17 21.55
CA PHE A 191 23.53 1.20 21.49
C PHE A 191 22.98 2.08 22.63
N GLY A 192 22.37 1.47 23.64
CA GLY A 192 21.75 2.15 24.76
C GLY A 192 22.74 2.88 25.66
N GLN A 193 22.17 3.59 26.63
CA GLN A 193 22.93 4.32 27.63
C GLN A 193 23.61 3.35 28.60
N ARG A 194 24.88 3.62 28.91
CA ARG A 194 25.52 3.04 30.09
C ARG A 194 25.28 3.95 31.30
N PRO A 195 25.32 3.45 32.55
CA PRO A 195 25.18 4.26 33.76
C PRO A 195 26.18 5.42 33.89
N ASP A 196 27.34 5.31 33.22
CA ASP A 196 28.45 6.25 33.30
C ASP A 196 28.67 7.08 32.00
N GLY A 197 27.84 6.93 30.96
CA GLY A 197 28.14 7.48 29.64
C GLY A 197 26.95 7.76 28.72
N PRO A 198 27.18 8.47 27.59
CA PRO A 198 26.14 8.74 26.60
C PRO A 198 25.79 7.49 25.77
N ALA A 199 24.55 7.40 25.29
CA ALA A 199 24.15 6.42 24.28
C ALA A 199 24.82 6.67 22.91
N GLY A 200 24.74 5.68 22.03
CA GLY A 200 25.13 5.79 20.62
C GLY A 200 26.42 5.05 20.23
N LEU A 201 27.11 4.45 21.20
CA LEU A 201 28.19 3.49 20.94
C LEU A 201 27.67 2.08 21.20
N LYS A 202 28.10 1.12 20.38
CA LYS A 202 27.73 -0.29 20.51
C LYS A 202 28.51 -0.94 21.65
N TYR A 203 27.78 -1.63 22.52
CA TYR A 203 28.33 -2.44 23.60
C TYR A 203 27.71 -3.83 23.58
N LYS A 204 28.46 -4.79 24.11
CA LYS A 204 27.94 -6.13 24.43
C LYS A 204 28.19 -6.48 25.88
N GLY A 205 27.32 -7.31 26.43
CA GLY A 205 27.52 -7.95 27.73
C GLY A 205 26.69 -9.22 27.87
N ASP A 206 27.03 -10.02 28.86
CA ASP A 206 26.38 -11.30 29.10
C ASP A 206 25.34 -11.19 30.23
N GLY A 207 24.27 -11.94 30.10
CA GLY A 207 23.21 -12.07 31.11
C GLY A 207 22.81 -13.52 31.31
N VAL A 208 21.96 -13.76 32.31
CA VAL A 208 21.38 -15.09 32.56
C VAL A 208 19.86 -14.99 32.48
N VAL A 209 19.23 -15.91 31.75
CA VAL A 209 17.76 -15.97 31.69
C VAL A 209 17.23 -16.50 33.02
N SER A 210 16.46 -15.70 33.73
CA SER A 210 15.94 -16.07 35.05
C SER A 210 14.59 -16.80 34.97
N ASN A 211 13.74 -16.43 34.00
CA ASN A 211 12.41 -17.00 33.85
C ASN A 211 11.85 -16.81 32.43
N LEU A 212 10.87 -17.62 32.05
CA LEU A 212 10.04 -17.43 30.85
C LEU A 212 8.57 -17.48 31.26
N THR A 213 7.85 -16.37 31.12
CA THR A 213 6.41 -16.33 31.39
C THR A 213 5.71 -15.32 30.51
N GLY A 214 4.48 -15.65 30.07
CA GLY A 214 3.69 -14.76 29.21
C GLY A 214 4.38 -14.36 27.90
N GLY A 215 5.23 -15.23 27.33
CA GLY A 215 6.00 -14.93 26.13
C GLY A 215 7.22 -14.03 26.35
N VAL A 216 7.58 -13.72 27.59
CA VAL A 216 8.72 -12.85 27.94
C VAL A 216 9.81 -13.63 28.66
N LEU A 217 11.03 -13.48 28.16
CA LEU A 217 12.28 -13.92 28.78
C LEU A 217 12.74 -12.84 29.76
N TYR A 218 12.80 -13.18 31.04
CA TYR A 218 13.22 -12.28 32.10
C TYR A 218 14.69 -12.48 32.43
N THR A 219 15.35 -11.39 32.79
CA THR A 219 16.75 -11.36 33.23
C THR A 219 16.96 -10.19 34.19
N GLU A 220 18.15 -10.05 34.76
CA GLU A 220 18.49 -8.94 35.66
C GLU A 220 19.60 -8.10 35.03
N GLN A 221 19.41 -6.77 35.05
CA GLN A 221 20.41 -5.75 34.78
C GLN A 221 21.13 -5.80 33.40
N THR A 222 20.41 -6.03 32.31
CA THR A 222 20.99 -6.14 30.96
C THR A 222 20.58 -5.05 29.96
N ILE A 223 19.54 -4.26 30.21
CA ILE A 223 19.13 -3.22 29.24
C ILE A 223 18.94 -1.85 29.86
N CYS A 224 19.14 -0.83 29.03
CA CYS A 224 18.93 0.56 29.35
C CYS A 224 18.23 1.29 28.19
N GLN A 225 18.04 2.61 28.35
CA GLN A 225 17.42 3.44 27.32
C GLN A 225 18.24 3.40 26.03
N GLY A 226 17.63 2.91 24.95
CA GLY A 226 18.22 2.75 23.63
C GLY A 226 18.70 1.36 23.27
N ASP A 227 18.70 0.42 24.23
CA ASP A 227 18.87 -1.02 23.94
C ASP A 227 17.56 -1.66 23.48
N SER A 228 16.43 -0.97 23.62
CA SER A 228 15.14 -1.38 23.09
C SER A 228 15.23 -1.87 21.65
N GLY A 229 14.67 -3.05 21.39
CA GLY A 229 14.74 -3.73 20.10
C GLY A 229 16.01 -4.54 19.85
N GLY A 230 17.03 -4.40 20.71
CA GLY A 230 18.26 -5.18 20.64
C GLY A 230 18.07 -6.67 20.94
N PRO A 231 18.97 -7.55 20.46
CA PRO A 231 18.81 -8.98 20.58
C PRO A 231 19.24 -9.52 21.94
N MET A 232 18.50 -10.53 22.40
CA MET A 232 19.02 -11.58 23.29
C MET A 232 19.57 -12.71 22.41
N ILE A 233 20.88 -12.92 22.44
CA ILE A 233 21.59 -13.89 21.59
C ILE A 233 21.97 -15.11 22.42
N GLN A 234 21.47 -16.27 22.02
CA GLN A 234 22.02 -17.55 22.45
C GLN A 234 23.26 -17.85 21.60
N GLU A 235 24.41 -18.13 22.23
CA GLU A 235 25.66 -18.42 21.51
C GLU A 235 25.85 -19.93 21.23
N ALA A 236 25.34 -20.81 22.10
CA ALA A 236 25.49 -22.26 21.99
C ALA A 236 24.16 -23.01 22.22
N PRO A 237 23.91 -24.17 21.58
CA PRO A 237 24.82 -24.88 20.66
C PRO A 237 24.94 -24.21 19.29
N GLU A 238 23.98 -23.35 18.93
CA GLU A 238 24.00 -22.58 17.71
C GLU A 238 23.66 -21.12 18.03
N ARG A 239 24.32 -20.21 17.31
CA ARG A 239 24.12 -18.79 17.50
C ARG A 239 22.77 -18.34 16.96
N ARG A 240 21.87 -17.88 17.83
CA ARG A 240 20.49 -17.50 17.46
C ARG A 240 19.96 -16.33 18.29
N VAL A 241 19.15 -15.47 17.67
CA VAL A 241 18.33 -14.50 18.41
C VAL A 241 17.16 -15.24 19.06
N ILE A 242 17.00 -15.11 20.37
CA ILE A 242 15.92 -15.76 21.14
C ILE A 242 14.90 -14.78 21.70
N GLY A 243 15.25 -13.49 21.78
CA GLY A 243 14.34 -12.46 22.28
C GLY A 243 14.71 -11.04 21.87
N VAL A 244 13.74 -10.14 21.98
CA VAL A 244 13.83 -8.72 21.62
C VAL A 244 13.68 -7.85 22.87
N ALA A 245 14.68 -7.03 23.17
CA ALA A 245 14.70 -6.13 24.33
C ALA A 245 13.51 -5.18 24.32
N SER A 246 12.78 -5.08 25.43
CA SER A 246 11.50 -4.36 25.48
C SER A 246 11.38 -3.41 26.66
N PHE A 247 11.50 -3.88 27.90
CA PHE A 247 11.28 -3.05 29.09
C PHE A 247 12.13 -3.47 30.30
N GLY A 248 12.42 -2.51 31.17
CA GLY A 248 13.00 -2.73 32.51
C GLY A 248 12.05 -2.31 33.63
N GLN A 249 11.90 -3.14 34.66
CA GLN A 249 11.01 -2.99 35.81
C GLN A 249 11.65 -2.22 36.99
N ALA A 250 12.11 -0.97 36.83
CA ALA A 250 12.50 -0.08 37.95
C ALA A 250 12.92 1.31 37.47
N GLY A 251 12.79 2.34 38.32
CA GLY A 251 13.22 3.73 38.07
C GLY A 251 14.74 3.97 38.06
N SER A 252 15.55 2.97 37.73
CA SER A 252 17.00 3.03 37.53
C SER A 252 17.39 2.21 36.30
N CYS A 253 18.42 2.68 35.57
CA CYS A 253 19.05 1.93 34.49
C CYS A 253 20.43 1.47 34.99
N PRO A 254 20.71 0.16 35.00
CA PRO A 254 19.86 -0.95 34.57
C PRO A 254 18.81 -1.35 35.64
N SER A 255 17.81 -2.15 35.24
CA SER A 255 16.68 -2.53 36.11
C SER A 255 16.95 -3.78 36.95
N ALA A 256 16.19 -3.93 38.04
CA ALA A 256 16.16 -5.15 38.84
C ALA A 256 15.51 -6.35 38.10
N ALA A 257 14.71 -6.09 37.06
CA ALA A 257 14.19 -7.13 36.18
C ALA A 257 13.94 -6.55 34.79
N ASP A 258 14.61 -7.11 33.79
CA ASP A 258 14.47 -6.75 32.38
C ASP A 258 13.70 -7.82 31.63
N GLY A 259 12.95 -7.41 30.62
CA GLY A 259 12.09 -8.26 29.81
C GLY A 259 12.43 -8.18 28.32
N TYR A 260 12.59 -9.36 27.72
CA TYR A 260 12.74 -9.56 26.28
C TYR A 260 11.55 -10.36 25.76
N ASN A 261 10.89 -9.88 24.71
CA ASN A 261 9.81 -10.66 24.08
C ASN A 261 10.44 -11.81 23.31
N SER A 262 9.97 -13.03 23.58
CA SER A 262 10.47 -14.24 22.92
C SER A 262 10.10 -14.21 21.43
N VAL A 263 11.08 -14.42 20.56
CA VAL A 263 10.84 -14.47 19.11
C VAL A 263 9.91 -15.62 18.72
N TYR A 264 9.92 -16.70 19.50
CA TYR A 264 9.12 -17.91 19.26
C TYR A 264 7.60 -17.63 19.27
N GLN A 265 7.14 -16.62 20.02
CA GLN A 265 5.72 -16.26 20.06
C GLN A 265 5.27 -15.43 18.83
N HIS A 266 6.23 -15.07 17.97
CA HIS A 266 6.03 -14.11 16.89
C HIS A 266 6.59 -14.62 15.56
N LEU A 267 6.69 -15.95 15.40
CA LEU A 267 7.20 -16.56 14.16
C LEU A 267 6.37 -16.13 12.95
N ASP A 268 5.04 -16.15 13.02
CA ASP A 268 4.17 -15.73 11.92
C ASP A 268 4.48 -14.30 11.42
N LEU A 269 4.73 -13.36 12.34
CA LEU A 269 5.11 -11.98 12.00
C LEU A 269 6.49 -11.94 11.32
N ILE A 270 7.43 -12.70 11.84
CA ILE A 270 8.82 -12.72 11.35
C ILE A 270 8.90 -13.43 9.99
N ASP A 271 8.21 -14.56 9.85
CA ASP A 271 8.15 -15.38 8.63
C ASP A 271 7.48 -14.62 7.49
N ARG A 272 6.36 -13.95 7.77
CA ARG A 272 5.77 -13.03 6.80
C ARG A 272 6.77 -11.98 6.33
N ALA A 273 7.48 -11.33 7.25
CA ALA A 273 8.44 -10.30 6.89
C ALA A 273 9.63 -10.86 6.09
N LEU A 274 10.09 -12.07 6.40
CA LEU A 274 11.13 -12.78 5.64
C LEU A 274 10.66 -13.07 4.21
N VAL A 275 9.47 -13.66 4.04
CA VAL A 275 8.92 -13.98 2.71
C VAL A 275 8.69 -12.70 1.89
N LEU A 276 8.09 -11.65 2.47
CA LEU A 276 7.91 -10.35 1.80
C LEU A 276 9.25 -9.67 1.44
N ALA A 277 10.33 -10.04 2.13
CA ALA A 277 11.68 -9.59 1.87
C ALA A 277 12.41 -10.42 0.79
N GLY A 278 11.73 -11.41 0.20
CA GLY A 278 12.31 -12.34 -0.78
C GLY A 278 13.23 -13.38 -0.13
N GLN A 279 13.07 -13.66 1.16
CA GLN A 279 13.87 -14.65 1.88
C GLN A 279 13.10 -15.97 1.93
N CYS A 280 13.80 -17.06 1.60
CA CYS A 280 13.30 -18.41 1.82
C CYS A 280 13.42 -18.79 3.30
N LEU A 281 12.41 -19.50 3.82
CA LEU A 281 12.36 -19.94 5.22
C LEU A 281 13.10 -21.27 5.46
N GLY A 282 13.21 -22.10 4.43
CA GLY A 282 13.81 -23.43 4.46
C GLY A 282 12.88 -24.48 5.06
N GLY A 283 12.59 -25.52 4.29
CA GLY A 283 11.59 -26.53 4.64
C GLY A 283 11.55 -27.70 3.67
N GLU A 284 10.41 -28.40 3.68
CA GLU A 284 10.03 -29.31 2.59
C GLU A 284 9.22 -28.50 1.58
N GLU A 285 9.40 -28.78 0.29
CA GLU A 285 8.68 -28.09 -0.77
C GLU A 285 7.16 -28.29 -0.66
N VAL A 286 6.40 -27.19 -0.80
CA VAL A 286 4.94 -27.19 -0.77
C VAL A 286 4.40 -26.33 -1.91
N CYS A 287 3.43 -26.86 -2.66
CA CYS A 287 2.81 -26.15 -3.77
C CYS A 287 1.99 -24.93 -3.30
N ASN A 288 2.62 -23.78 -3.10
CA ASN A 288 2.00 -22.56 -2.57
C ASN A 288 2.50 -21.27 -3.27
N GLY A 289 3.42 -21.40 -4.23
CA GLY A 289 4.00 -20.28 -4.96
C GLY A 289 5.15 -19.59 -4.25
N LEU A 290 5.77 -20.26 -3.27
CA LEU A 290 7.01 -19.85 -2.60
C LEU A 290 8.09 -20.89 -2.88
N ASP A 291 9.35 -20.46 -2.84
CA ASP A 291 10.50 -21.37 -2.75
C ASP A 291 10.65 -21.78 -1.28
N ASP A 292 10.12 -22.95 -0.91
CA ASP A 292 10.09 -23.40 0.49
C ASP A 292 11.39 -24.12 0.87
N ASP A 293 12.07 -24.79 -0.06
CA ASP A 293 13.29 -25.56 0.18
C ASP A 293 14.61 -24.81 -0.09
N CYS A 294 14.52 -23.59 -0.63
CA CYS A 294 15.58 -22.63 -0.91
C CYS A 294 16.55 -23.06 -2.02
N ASP A 295 16.05 -23.70 -3.08
CA ASP A 295 16.86 -24.15 -4.21
C ASP A 295 16.80 -23.23 -5.45
N ASP A 296 16.17 -22.06 -5.32
CA ASP A 296 15.87 -21.08 -6.38
C ASP A 296 14.85 -21.58 -7.43
N ALA A 297 14.18 -22.71 -7.20
CA ALA A 297 12.98 -23.13 -7.90
C ALA A 297 11.72 -22.81 -7.06
N THR A 298 10.56 -22.84 -7.70
CA THR A 298 9.28 -22.57 -7.04
C THR A 298 8.32 -23.64 -7.48
N ASP A 299 7.70 -24.31 -6.51
CA ASP A 299 6.72 -25.37 -6.71
C ASP A 299 7.25 -26.53 -7.59
N GLU A 300 8.53 -26.91 -7.45
CA GLU A 300 9.09 -27.98 -8.27
C GLU A 300 8.47 -29.35 -7.92
N GLY A 301 7.95 -30.00 -8.96
CA GLY A 301 7.22 -31.26 -8.81
C GLY A 301 5.73 -31.10 -8.50
N CYS A 302 5.24 -29.87 -8.38
CA CYS A 302 3.81 -29.55 -8.40
C CYS A 302 3.24 -29.60 -9.82
N ALA A 303 1.92 -29.76 -9.92
CA ALA A 303 1.22 -29.77 -11.18
C ALA A 303 1.03 -28.35 -11.72
N ASP A 304 1.49 -28.12 -12.95
CA ASP A 304 1.36 -26.84 -13.65
C ASP A 304 -0.10 -26.56 -14.06
N PHE A 305 -0.40 -25.31 -14.43
CA PHE A 305 -1.71 -24.95 -14.97
C PHE A 305 -2.10 -25.83 -16.18
N GLY A 306 -3.26 -26.48 -16.08
CA GLY A 306 -3.79 -27.42 -17.07
C GLY A 306 -3.37 -28.87 -16.87
N GLU A 307 -2.46 -29.16 -15.95
CA GLU A 307 -2.09 -30.53 -15.57
C GLU A 307 -3.10 -31.15 -14.60
N ALA A 308 -3.05 -32.47 -14.47
CA ALA A 308 -4.00 -33.21 -13.65
C ALA A 308 -3.67 -33.09 -12.15
N CYS A 309 -4.71 -33.02 -11.33
CA CYS A 309 -4.61 -32.92 -9.87
C CYS A 309 -5.73 -33.71 -9.19
N GLU A 310 -5.54 -34.01 -7.90
CA GLU A 310 -6.57 -34.57 -7.02
C GLU A 310 -7.01 -33.58 -5.93
N ALA A 311 -6.13 -32.68 -5.52
CA ALA A 311 -6.38 -31.64 -4.52
C ALA A 311 -5.76 -30.29 -4.92
N ASP A 312 -6.26 -29.20 -4.34
CA ASP A 312 -5.73 -27.85 -4.58
C ASP A 312 -4.24 -27.75 -4.25
N THR A 313 -3.78 -28.49 -3.24
CA THR A 313 -2.38 -28.55 -2.79
C THR A 313 -1.46 -29.28 -3.77
N ASP A 314 -1.99 -29.90 -4.82
CA ASP A 314 -1.16 -30.51 -5.87
C ASP A 314 -0.71 -29.47 -6.90
N CYS A 315 -1.38 -28.31 -6.95
CA CYS A 315 -1.20 -27.30 -7.98
C CYS A 315 -0.12 -26.30 -7.60
N ALA A 316 0.80 -26.02 -8.55
CA ALA A 316 1.69 -24.87 -8.41
C ALA A 316 0.87 -23.60 -8.15
N TYR A 317 1.38 -22.72 -7.30
CA TYR A 317 0.75 -21.50 -6.85
C TYR A 317 -0.59 -21.70 -6.12
N ALA A 318 -0.76 -22.78 -5.35
CA ALA A 318 -1.95 -22.95 -4.50
C ALA A 318 -1.98 -21.92 -3.35
N GLN A 319 -2.79 -22.20 -2.32
CA GLN A 319 -2.97 -21.27 -1.21
C GLN A 319 -1.66 -21.03 -0.45
N LEU A 320 -1.37 -19.76 -0.19
CA LEU A 320 -0.26 -19.33 0.66
C LEU A 320 -0.44 -19.82 2.10
N PRO A 321 0.64 -19.99 2.87
CA PRO A 321 0.59 -20.29 4.29
C PRO A 321 -0.24 -19.28 5.11
N ASP A 322 -0.87 -19.74 6.21
CA ASP A 322 -1.82 -18.97 7.03
C ASP A 322 -1.26 -17.65 7.61
N PHE A 323 0.06 -17.51 7.76
CA PHE A 323 0.68 -16.27 8.23
C PHE A 323 0.73 -15.17 7.17
N LEU A 324 0.50 -15.53 5.89
CA LEU A 324 0.32 -14.61 4.78
C LEU A 324 -1.18 -14.37 4.50
N PRO A 325 -1.54 -13.22 3.92
CA PRO A 325 -2.89 -13.00 3.43
C PRO A 325 -3.27 -14.09 2.40
N PRO A 326 -4.52 -14.59 2.43
CA PRO A 326 -4.95 -15.62 1.49
C PRO A 326 -4.85 -15.12 0.05
N ALA A 327 -4.32 -15.96 -0.82
CA ALA A 327 -4.25 -15.69 -2.25
C ALA A 327 -5.65 -15.88 -2.87
N LEU A 328 -6.32 -14.77 -3.16
CA LEU A 328 -7.64 -14.78 -3.84
C LEU A 328 -7.56 -15.39 -5.24
N ASP A 329 -6.38 -15.33 -5.83
CA ASP A 329 -6.00 -15.84 -7.13
C ASP A 329 -5.15 -17.12 -6.98
N ALA A 330 -5.35 -17.91 -5.92
CA ALA A 330 -4.73 -19.24 -5.80
C ALA A 330 -5.14 -20.19 -6.92
N ALA A 331 -4.20 -20.99 -7.39
CA ALA A 331 -4.50 -22.16 -8.19
C ALA A 331 -5.31 -23.17 -7.35
N GLN A 332 -6.26 -23.84 -8.01
CA GLN A 332 -7.14 -24.82 -7.42
C GLN A 332 -7.28 -26.02 -8.36
N CYS A 333 -7.62 -27.16 -7.80
CA CYS A 333 -7.92 -28.35 -8.57
C CYS A 333 -9.37 -28.31 -9.06
N LEU A 334 -9.58 -27.63 -10.19
CA LEU A 334 -10.91 -27.41 -10.76
C LEU A 334 -11.21 -28.48 -11.81
N GLU A 335 -12.16 -29.36 -11.50
CA GLU A 335 -12.55 -30.47 -12.39
C GLU A 335 -11.39 -31.44 -12.70
N GLY A 336 -10.46 -31.62 -11.75
CA GLY A 336 -9.32 -32.53 -11.88
C GLY A 336 -8.15 -31.97 -12.68
N VAL A 337 -8.15 -30.67 -12.96
CA VAL A 337 -7.01 -29.96 -13.54
C VAL A 337 -6.66 -28.72 -12.74
N CYS A 338 -5.37 -28.41 -12.64
CA CYS A 338 -4.90 -27.20 -11.98
C CYS A 338 -5.29 -25.97 -12.79
N ALA A 339 -6.15 -25.14 -12.22
CA ALA A 339 -6.65 -23.94 -12.85
C ALA A 339 -6.95 -22.89 -11.80
N ARG A 340 -7.02 -21.64 -12.24
CA ARG A 340 -7.33 -20.51 -11.36
C ARG A 340 -8.66 -19.89 -11.76
N PRO A 341 -9.56 -19.53 -10.83
CA PRO A 341 -10.74 -18.76 -11.19
C PRO A 341 -10.33 -17.41 -11.80
N CYS A 342 -11.07 -16.97 -12.82
CA CYS A 342 -10.89 -15.66 -13.41
C CYS A 342 -12.26 -15.06 -13.72
N ASN A 343 -12.31 -13.74 -13.81
CA ASN A 343 -13.49 -13.03 -14.26
C ASN A 343 -13.35 -12.75 -15.77
N PRO A 344 -14.14 -13.37 -16.67
CA PRO A 344 -14.07 -13.10 -18.11
C PRO A 344 -14.43 -11.66 -18.48
N LEU A 345 -15.10 -10.91 -17.58
CA LEU A 345 -15.35 -9.49 -17.75
C LEU A 345 -14.08 -8.65 -17.56
N ALA A 346 -13.16 -9.10 -16.71
CA ALA A 346 -11.89 -8.46 -16.41
C ALA A 346 -10.79 -9.53 -16.33
N PRO A 347 -10.38 -10.10 -17.47
CA PRO A 347 -9.52 -11.28 -17.49
C PRO A 347 -8.15 -10.95 -16.88
N SER A 348 -7.73 -11.76 -15.91
CA SER A 348 -6.52 -11.57 -15.10
C SER A 348 -5.64 -12.82 -15.11
N CYS A 349 -5.43 -13.42 -16.29
CA CYS A 349 -4.70 -14.69 -16.43
C CYS A 349 -3.26 -14.52 -16.90
N ASP A 350 -2.82 -13.30 -17.12
CA ASP A 350 -1.49 -12.92 -17.61
C ASP A 350 -0.44 -12.83 -16.49
N ALA A 351 -0.86 -12.66 -15.24
CA ALA A 351 0.02 -12.72 -14.06
C ALA A 351 -0.69 -13.22 -12.79
N ILE A 352 0.10 -13.58 -11.77
CA ILE A 352 -0.34 -14.00 -10.44
C ILE A 352 0.45 -13.24 -9.38
N GLU A 353 -0.22 -12.80 -8.31
CA GLU A 353 0.42 -12.05 -7.23
C GLU A 353 0.79 -12.97 -6.08
N ARG A 354 2.08 -13.09 -5.75
CA ARG A 354 2.58 -13.94 -4.66
C ARG A 354 3.48 -13.15 -3.74
N ALA A 355 3.04 -12.96 -2.49
CA ALA A 355 3.79 -12.22 -1.47
C ALA A 355 4.32 -10.83 -1.94
N GLY A 356 3.54 -10.12 -2.76
CA GLY A 356 3.93 -8.81 -3.31
C GLY A 356 4.83 -8.87 -4.55
N VAL A 357 4.96 -10.04 -5.17
CA VAL A 357 5.64 -10.27 -6.45
C VAL A 357 4.63 -10.64 -7.52
N THR A 358 4.63 -9.88 -8.63
CA THR A 358 3.87 -10.20 -9.83
C THR A 358 4.63 -11.24 -10.67
N ILE A 359 4.10 -12.44 -10.77
CA ILE A 359 4.68 -13.54 -11.56
C ILE A 359 3.91 -13.65 -12.89
N PRO A 360 4.55 -13.49 -14.05
CA PRO A 360 3.88 -13.60 -15.34
C PRO A 360 3.49 -15.05 -15.64
N THR A 361 2.28 -15.26 -16.17
CA THR A 361 1.73 -16.57 -16.55
C THR A 361 1.43 -16.61 -18.06
N PRO A 362 2.47 -16.62 -18.92
CA PRO A 362 2.29 -16.50 -20.36
C PRO A 362 1.55 -17.71 -20.93
N GLY A 363 0.66 -17.45 -21.89
CA GLY A 363 -0.07 -18.52 -22.57
C GLY A 363 -1.27 -19.05 -21.79
N LEU A 364 -1.70 -18.37 -20.73
CA LEU A 364 -3.02 -18.59 -20.13
C LEU A 364 -4.02 -17.54 -20.63
N TYR A 365 -5.28 -17.94 -20.74
CA TYR A 365 -6.39 -17.02 -21.00
C TYR A 365 -7.60 -17.39 -20.14
N CYS A 366 -8.48 -16.41 -19.91
CA CYS A 366 -9.69 -16.63 -19.14
C CYS A 366 -10.77 -17.30 -19.99
N GLN A 367 -10.90 -18.63 -19.87
CA GLN A 367 -11.98 -19.38 -20.52
C GLN A 367 -13.23 -19.30 -19.66
N ARG A 368 -14.33 -18.82 -20.25
CA ARG A 368 -15.64 -18.83 -19.59
C ARG A 368 -16.11 -20.26 -19.32
N THR A 369 -16.61 -20.50 -18.12
CA THR A 369 -17.19 -21.80 -17.71
C THR A 369 -18.71 -21.71 -17.71
N SER A 370 -19.26 -20.82 -16.89
CA SER A 370 -20.70 -20.59 -16.74
C SER A 370 -20.98 -19.17 -16.30
N GLY A 371 -22.07 -18.58 -16.78
CA GLY A 371 -22.40 -17.19 -16.45
C GLY A 371 -21.22 -16.26 -16.79
N CYS A 372 -20.86 -15.41 -15.83
CA CYS A 372 -19.74 -14.46 -15.93
C CYS A 372 -18.53 -14.95 -15.10
N GLU A 373 -18.42 -16.27 -14.93
CA GLU A 373 -17.29 -16.92 -14.27
C GLU A 373 -16.43 -17.62 -15.33
N GLY A 374 -15.14 -17.72 -15.04
CA GLY A 374 -14.19 -18.41 -15.89
C GLY A 374 -13.06 -19.03 -15.11
N ARG A 375 -12.19 -19.72 -15.84
CA ARG A 375 -10.94 -20.25 -15.33
C ARG A 375 -9.80 -19.91 -16.28
N CYS A 376 -8.63 -19.63 -15.72
CA CYS A 376 -7.39 -19.52 -16.48
C CYS A 376 -7.00 -20.90 -16.98
N VAL A 377 -6.89 -21.05 -18.29
CA VAL A 377 -6.47 -22.30 -18.96
C VAL A 377 -5.43 -21.98 -20.03
N ALA A 378 -4.61 -22.98 -20.37
CA ALA A 378 -3.63 -22.86 -21.43
C ALA A 378 -4.31 -22.54 -22.79
N GLY A 379 -3.79 -21.54 -23.48
CA GLY A 379 -4.25 -21.10 -24.79
C GLY A 379 -4.22 -19.58 -24.96
N SER A 380 -4.92 -19.11 -25.98
CA SER A 380 -5.15 -17.69 -26.22
C SER A 380 -6.65 -17.45 -26.37
N ALA A 381 -7.09 -16.23 -26.07
CA ALA A 381 -8.40 -15.79 -26.52
C ALA A 381 -8.53 -15.91 -28.05
N GLY A 382 -9.77 -15.98 -28.53
CA GLY A 382 -10.04 -15.93 -29.95
C GLY A 382 -9.66 -14.58 -30.56
N SER A 383 -9.76 -14.47 -31.88
CA SER A 383 -9.45 -13.23 -32.61
C SER A 383 -10.65 -12.64 -33.34
N ALA A 384 -11.80 -13.33 -33.34
CA ALA A 384 -13.00 -12.82 -33.99
C ALA A 384 -13.54 -11.60 -33.22
N LEU A 385 -13.79 -10.53 -33.96
CA LEU A 385 -14.32 -9.28 -33.45
C LEU A 385 -15.79 -9.41 -33.08
N ASP A 386 -16.27 -8.52 -32.22
CA ASP A 386 -17.68 -8.42 -31.86
C ASP A 386 -18.58 -8.31 -33.11
N GLY A 387 -19.71 -9.02 -33.10
CA GLY A 387 -20.66 -9.11 -34.21
C GLY A 387 -20.35 -10.18 -35.25
N THR A 388 -19.16 -10.80 -35.20
CA THR A 388 -18.76 -11.91 -36.10
C THR A 388 -19.45 -13.22 -35.73
N ASP A 389 -19.90 -13.99 -36.71
CA ASP A 389 -20.46 -15.33 -36.47
C ASP A 389 -19.44 -16.25 -35.81
N CYS A 390 -19.90 -17.03 -34.84
CA CYS A 390 -19.05 -17.92 -34.06
C CYS A 390 -19.76 -19.25 -33.78
N ALA A 391 -18.99 -20.32 -33.64
CA ALA A 391 -19.49 -21.61 -33.16
C ALA A 391 -19.18 -21.85 -31.68
N SER A 392 -18.08 -21.28 -31.19
CA SER A 392 -17.59 -21.45 -29.81
C SER A 392 -17.00 -20.17 -29.22
N ASP A 393 -16.94 -20.10 -27.90
CA ASP A 393 -16.40 -18.95 -27.16
C ASP A 393 -14.93 -18.66 -27.48
N GLY A 394 -14.14 -19.72 -27.71
CA GLY A 394 -12.71 -19.60 -28.04
C GLY A 394 -12.42 -19.00 -29.42
N GLU A 395 -13.43 -18.77 -30.26
CA GLU A 395 -13.26 -18.04 -31.52
C GLU A 395 -13.26 -16.52 -31.30
N CYS A 396 -13.89 -16.05 -30.22
CA CYS A 396 -14.15 -14.64 -29.96
C CYS A 396 -13.04 -13.98 -29.16
N ALA A 397 -12.64 -12.77 -29.56
CA ALA A 397 -11.78 -11.91 -28.75
C ALA A 397 -12.44 -11.54 -27.42
N SER A 398 -13.78 -11.41 -27.42
CA SER A 398 -14.58 -11.23 -26.20
C SER A 398 -14.69 -12.48 -25.31
N GLY A 399 -14.23 -13.65 -25.80
CA GLY A 399 -14.40 -14.92 -25.11
C GLY A 399 -15.86 -15.39 -24.97
N HIS A 400 -16.79 -14.79 -25.73
CA HIS A 400 -18.22 -15.05 -25.56
C HIS A 400 -18.99 -15.07 -26.88
N CYS A 401 -19.45 -16.28 -27.23
CA CYS A 401 -20.22 -16.60 -28.42
C CYS A 401 -21.66 -16.93 -28.06
N VAL A 402 -22.59 -16.00 -28.26
CA VAL A 402 -23.99 -16.15 -27.86
C VAL A 402 -24.97 -15.68 -28.92
N ASP A 403 -26.17 -16.27 -28.91
CA ASP A 403 -27.32 -15.78 -29.66
C ASP A 403 -28.14 -14.88 -28.73
N PRO A 404 -28.25 -13.57 -29.01
CA PRO A 404 -28.98 -12.64 -28.16
C PRO A 404 -30.51 -12.75 -28.26
N GLY A 405 -31.03 -13.76 -28.99
CA GLY A 405 -32.46 -14.02 -29.14
C GLY A 405 -33.02 -13.76 -30.53
N ASP A 406 -32.16 -13.49 -31.51
CA ASP A 406 -32.54 -13.25 -32.92
C ASP A 406 -32.19 -14.42 -33.85
N GLY A 407 -31.68 -15.54 -33.30
CA GLY A 407 -31.41 -16.77 -34.04
C GLY A 407 -29.99 -16.88 -34.58
N ARG A 408 -29.10 -15.93 -34.26
CA ARG A 408 -27.74 -15.85 -34.81
C ARG A 408 -26.71 -15.66 -33.72
N ARG A 409 -25.89 -16.71 -33.50
CA ARG A 409 -24.74 -16.67 -32.60
C ARG A 409 -23.63 -15.80 -33.17
N ARG A 410 -23.13 -14.87 -32.36
CA ARG A 410 -22.00 -14.01 -32.72
C ARG A 410 -21.14 -13.71 -31.49
N CYS A 411 -19.91 -13.27 -31.72
CA CYS A 411 -19.04 -12.76 -30.67
C CYS A 411 -19.66 -11.49 -30.09
N LEU A 412 -19.88 -11.46 -28.78
CA LEU A 412 -20.43 -10.31 -28.08
C LEU A 412 -19.68 -10.08 -26.77
N PRO A 413 -19.55 -8.83 -26.28
CA PRO A 413 -19.02 -8.56 -24.95
C PRO A 413 -19.94 -9.15 -23.88
N LEU A 414 -19.36 -9.74 -22.84
CA LEU A 414 -20.09 -10.14 -21.64
C LEU A 414 -20.54 -8.91 -20.84
N CYS A 415 -21.67 -9.04 -20.16
CA CYS A 415 -22.17 -8.02 -19.24
C CYS A 415 -22.88 -8.65 -18.04
N VAL A 416 -23.05 -7.85 -16.99
CA VAL A 416 -23.92 -8.18 -15.86
C VAL A 416 -25.07 -7.19 -15.88
N GLY A 417 -26.31 -7.68 -15.77
CA GLY A 417 -27.50 -6.81 -15.76
C GLY A 417 -27.42 -5.79 -14.62
N ASP A 418 -27.86 -4.56 -14.89
CA ASP A 418 -27.76 -3.39 -14.00
C ASP A 418 -26.33 -2.93 -13.62
N ALA A 419 -25.27 -3.52 -14.17
CA ALA A 419 -23.88 -3.15 -13.87
C ALA A 419 -23.30 -2.09 -14.82
N GLY A 420 -23.99 -1.75 -15.91
CA GLY A 420 -23.57 -0.70 -16.85
C GLY A 420 -22.29 -1.01 -17.64
N HIS A 421 -21.99 -2.30 -17.84
CA HIS A 421 -20.83 -2.77 -18.59
C HIS A 421 -20.88 -2.50 -20.09
N CYS A 422 -22.07 -2.20 -20.63
CA CYS A 422 -22.25 -2.10 -22.08
C CYS A 422 -21.85 -0.72 -22.66
N PRO A 423 -21.28 -0.73 -23.88
CA PRO A 423 -21.05 0.49 -24.64
C PRO A 423 -22.32 1.35 -24.78
N VAL A 424 -22.13 2.65 -25.01
CA VAL A 424 -23.23 3.58 -25.27
C VAL A 424 -24.04 3.11 -26.46
N GLY A 425 -25.37 3.08 -26.29
CA GLY A 425 -26.30 2.59 -27.32
C GLY A 425 -26.63 1.10 -27.22
N GLU A 426 -25.89 0.35 -26.41
CA GLU A 426 -26.13 -1.08 -26.16
C GLU A 426 -26.80 -1.30 -24.80
N ALA A 427 -27.45 -2.45 -24.66
CA ALA A 427 -28.06 -2.91 -23.41
C ALA A 427 -27.60 -4.33 -23.08
N CYS A 428 -27.56 -4.65 -21.79
CA CYS A 428 -27.25 -5.98 -21.33
C CYS A 428 -28.49 -6.87 -21.47
N ALA A 429 -28.42 -7.92 -22.28
CA ALA A 429 -29.50 -8.89 -22.43
C ALA A 429 -29.54 -9.88 -21.25
N ALA A 430 -29.70 -9.35 -20.03
CA ALA A 430 -29.82 -10.13 -18.80
C ALA A 430 -30.64 -9.37 -17.75
N THR A 431 -31.27 -10.13 -16.84
CA THR A 431 -31.86 -9.56 -15.62
C THR A 431 -30.77 -9.01 -14.71
N PRO A 432 -31.10 -8.15 -13.74
CA PRO A 432 -30.14 -7.63 -12.76
C PRO A 432 -29.30 -8.74 -12.13
N GLU A 433 -28.00 -8.51 -11.98
CA GLU A 433 -27.01 -9.45 -11.42
C GLU A 433 -26.80 -10.73 -12.25
N ALA A 434 -27.61 -10.99 -13.27
CA ALA A 434 -27.41 -12.12 -14.17
C ALA A 434 -26.40 -11.76 -15.26
N CYS A 435 -25.65 -12.78 -15.68
CA CYS A 435 -24.73 -12.65 -16.78
C CYS A 435 -25.46 -12.68 -18.12
N GLY A 436 -25.10 -11.77 -19.02
CA GLY A 436 -25.61 -11.69 -20.37
C GLY A 436 -24.55 -11.20 -21.35
N ALA A 437 -25.02 -10.66 -22.46
CA ALA A 437 -24.18 -10.02 -23.46
C ALA A 437 -24.68 -8.64 -23.82
N CYS A 438 -23.75 -7.76 -24.19
CA CYS A 438 -24.08 -6.46 -24.73
C CYS A 438 -24.62 -6.60 -26.14
N VAL A 439 -25.82 -6.09 -26.35
CA VAL A 439 -26.57 -6.19 -27.60
C VAL A 439 -27.14 -4.83 -27.96
N ASP A 440 -27.59 -4.67 -29.21
CA ASP A 440 -28.38 -3.50 -29.59
C ASP A 440 -29.59 -3.35 -28.65
N ALA A 441 -29.76 -2.16 -28.09
CA ALA A 441 -30.79 -1.92 -27.08
C ALA A 441 -32.23 -2.11 -27.59
N GLY A 442 -32.45 -2.17 -28.90
CA GLY A 442 -33.73 -2.52 -29.51
C GLY A 442 -34.08 -4.01 -29.43
N LEU A 443 -33.10 -4.88 -29.12
CA LEU A 443 -33.32 -6.33 -28.95
C LEU A 443 -33.73 -6.69 -27.51
N VAL A 444 -33.47 -5.82 -26.53
CA VAL A 444 -33.84 -6.04 -25.13
C VAL A 444 -35.27 -5.59 -24.87
N VAL A 445 -36.08 -6.48 -24.31
CA VAL A 445 -37.47 -6.22 -23.92
C VAL A 445 -37.56 -6.17 -22.40
N GLY A 446 -38.01 -5.04 -21.85
CA GLY A 446 -38.18 -4.84 -20.41
C GLY A 446 -37.43 -3.62 -19.89
N GLY A 447 -37.34 -3.51 -18.56
CA GLY A 447 -36.58 -2.47 -17.89
C GLY A 447 -35.08 -2.62 -18.13
N ARG A 448 -34.38 -1.49 -18.25
CA ARG A 448 -32.99 -1.35 -18.66
C ARG A 448 -32.11 -0.97 -17.48
N GLY A 449 -30.88 -1.46 -17.51
CA GLY A 449 -29.91 -1.24 -16.45
C GLY A 449 -29.25 0.13 -16.50
N ILE A 450 -28.49 0.44 -15.45
CA ILE A 450 -27.74 1.70 -15.35
C ILE A 450 -26.81 1.85 -16.55
N GLY A 451 -26.78 3.04 -17.16
CA GLY A 451 -25.98 3.38 -18.33
C GLY A 451 -26.60 2.99 -19.68
N GLU A 452 -27.72 2.26 -19.70
CA GLU A 452 -28.38 1.80 -20.92
C GLU A 452 -29.35 2.86 -21.49
N PRO A 453 -29.62 2.89 -22.81
CA PRO A 453 -30.44 3.93 -23.42
C PRO A 453 -31.88 3.93 -22.90
N CYS A 454 -32.51 5.08 -22.67
CA CYS A 454 -33.91 5.18 -22.26
C CYS A 454 -34.60 6.37 -22.92
N ALA A 455 -35.92 6.31 -23.05
CA ALA A 455 -36.76 7.43 -23.47
C ALA A 455 -37.60 8.00 -22.33
N SER A 456 -37.88 7.18 -21.31
CA SER A 456 -38.65 7.52 -20.13
C SER A 456 -38.18 6.73 -18.92
N HIS A 457 -38.62 7.12 -17.72
CA HIS A 457 -38.22 6.44 -16.48
C HIS A 457 -38.74 5.00 -16.42
N ASP A 458 -39.87 4.71 -17.07
CA ASP A 458 -40.45 3.36 -17.14
C ASP A 458 -39.59 2.39 -17.97
N ASP A 459 -38.67 2.92 -18.78
CA ASP A 459 -37.71 2.10 -19.51
C ASP A 459 -36.58 1.60 -18.60
N CYS A 460 -36.40 2.17 -17.41
CA CYS A 460 -35.33 1.82 -16.48
C CYS A 460 -35.79 0.79 -15.47
N HIS A 461 -34.87 -0.11 -15.09
CA HIS A 461 -35.17 -1.17 -14.14
C HIS A 461 -35.43 -0.62 -12.72
N GLY A 462 -36.46 -1.12 -12.06
CA GLY A 462 -36.80 -0.76 -10.68
C GLY A 462 -37.15 0.72 -10.48
N GLU A 463 -36.47 1.39 -9.55
CA GLU A 463 -36.59 2.83 -9.28
C GLU A 463 -35.64 3.68 -10.14
N GLY A 464 -35.19 3.13 -11.27
CA GLY A 464 -34.29 3.81 -12.20
C GLY A 464 -34.90 5.09 -12.78
N VAL A 465 -34.02 6.06 -13.04
CA VAL A 465 -34.35 7.39 -13.58
C VAL A 465 -33.73 7.49 -14.96
N CYS A 466 -34.48 8.01 -15.93
CA CYS A 466 -33.94 8.30 -17.25
C CYS A 466 -33.41 9.73 -17.29
N GLU A 467 -32.09 9.89 -17.30
CA GLU A 467 -31.40 11.19 -17.34
C GLU A 467 -30.50 11.24 -18.57
N ASP A 468 -30.59 12.31 -19.36
CA ASP A 468 -29.83 12.49 -20.61
C ASP A 468 -29.89 11.29 -21.58
N GLY A 469 -31.02 10.58 -21.58
CA GLY A 469 -31.26 9.43 -22.44
C GLY A 469 -30.57 8.14 -21.99
N ALA A 470 -30.05 8.10 -20.76
CA ALA A 470 -29.49 6.90 -20.14
C ALA A 470 -30.13 6.61 -18.76
N CYS A 471 -30.31 5.34 -18.44
CA CYS A 471 -30.80 4.95 -17.13
C CYS A 471 -29.75 5.20 -16.06
N THR A 472 -30.16 5.74 -14.92
CA THR A 472 -29.32 5.99 -13.75
C THR A 472 -30.10 5.70 -12.47
N ARG A 473 -29.44 5.76 -11.31
CA ARG A 473 -30.07 5.62 -9.99
C ARG A 473 -29.53 6.64 -9.01
N ALA A 474 -30.29 6.88 -7.95
CA ALA A 474 -29.86 7.74 -6.85
C ALA A 474 -28.66 7.16 -6.10
N CYS A 475 -27.78 8.03 -5.63
CA CYS A 475 -26.59 7.68 -4.86
C CYS A 475 -26.27 8.76 -3.81
N THR A 476 -25.47 8.39 -2.80
CA THR A 476 -24.91 9.33 -1.82
C THR A 476 -23.39 9.37 -1.83
N THR A 477 -22.76 8.26 -2.21
CA THR A 477 -21.32 8.04 -2.33
C THR A 477 -21.06 7.16 -3.54
N ASP A 478 -19.82 7.11 -4.02
CA ASP A 478 -19.46 6.30 -5.20
C ASP A 478 -19.73 4.81 -5.00
N THR A 479 -19.62 4.31 -3.76
CA THR A 479 -20.00 2.94 -3.39
C THR A 479 -21.48 2.62 -3.64
N GLY A 480 -22.32 3.63 -3.80
CA GLY A 480 -23.72 3.48 -4.20
C GLY A 480 -23.90 3.29 -5.71
N CYS A 481 -22.85 3.40 -6.51
CA CYS A 481 -22.87 3.24 -7.96
C CYS A 481 -22.15 1.96 -8.41
N PRO A 482 -22.56 1.33 -9.53
CA PRO A 482 -21.84 0.20 -10.11
C PRO A 482 -20.42 0.59 -10.57
N ASP A 483 -19.58 -0.40 -10.82
CA ASP A 483 -18.24 -0.19 -11.36
C ASP A 483 -18.28 0.60 -12.67
N GLY A 484 -17.38 1.57 -12.80
CA GLY A 484 -17.37 2.49 -13.95
C GLY A 484 -18.40 3.63 -13.88
N PHE A 485 -19.06 3.80 -12.74
CA PHE A 485 -19.87 4.96 -12.40
C PHE A 485 -19.39 5.58 -11.10
N HIS A 486 -19.68 6.86 -10.90
CA HIS A 486 -19.43 7.58 -9.65
C HIS A 486 -20.67 8.39 -9.27
N CYS A 487 -20.74 8.82 -8.02
CA CYS A 487 -21.87 9.59 -7.55
C CYS A 487 -21.68 11.08 -7.84
N ALA A 488 -22.48 11.63 -8.75
CA ALA A 488 -22.47 13.04 -9.11
C ALA A 488 -23.89 13.61 -9.06
N ALA A 489 -24.05 14.76 -8.40
CA ALA A 489 -25.36 15.39 -8.22
C ALA A 489 -26.46 14.43 -7.69
N SER A 490 -26.07 13.50 -6.81
CA SER A 490 -26.93 12.45 -6.22
C SER A 490 -27.47 11.41 -7.21
N LEU A 491 -26.90 11.32 -8.42
CA LEU A 491 -27.18 10.28 -9.41
C LEU A 491 -25.88 9.58 -9.82
N CYS A 492 -25.98 8.33 -10.24
CA CYS A 492 -24.84 7.61 -10.81
C CYS A 492 -24.53 8.13 -12.20
N ALA A 493 -23.46 8.90 -12.32
CA ALA A 493 -22.94 9.37 -13.60
C ALA A 493 -21.95 8.37 -14.17
N ARG A 494 -21.96 8.21 -15.50
CA ARG A 494 -21.03 7.32 -16.22
C ARG A 494 -19.60 7.85 -16.11
N GLY A 495 -18.64 6.94 -15.96
CA GLY A 495 -17.23 7.24 -15.72
C GLY A 495 -16.85 6.99 -14.26
N GLY A 496 -15.67 6.42 -14.03
CA GLY A 496 -15.09 6.37 -12.68
C GLY A 496 -14.29 7.64 -12.40
N ARG A 497 -13.94 7.89 -11.13
CA ARG A 497 -12.89 8.89 -10.85
C ARG A 497 -11.61 8.46 -11.57
N GLY A 498 -10.94 9.41 -12.22
CA GLY A 498 -9.77 9.21 -13.06
C GLY A 498 -8.67 8.45 -12.33
N ARG A 499 -8.11 7.45 -13.02
CA ARG A 499 -6.88 6.75 -12.60
C ARG A 499 -5.68 7.66 -12.82
N ILE A 500 -4.52 7.30 -12.27
CA ILE A 500 -3.28 8.03 -12.57
C ILE A 500 -3.09 8.07 -14.10
N GLY A 501 -2.91 9.28 -14.64
CA GLY A 501 -2.85 9.56 -16.08
C GLY A 501 -4.15 10.03 -16.73
N ASP A 502 -5.31 9.79 -16.13
CA ASP A 502 -6.58 10.22 -16.72
C ASP A 502 -6.72 11.75 -16.65
N PRO A 503 -7.35 12.41 -17.64
CA PRO A 503 -7.57 13.86 -17.61
C PRO A 503 -8.46 14.25 -16.43
N CYS A 504 -8.21 15.42 -15.88
CA CYS A 504 -8.97 15.98 -14.76
C CYS A 504 -9.00 17.51 -14.85
N GLU A 505 -10.05 18.11 -14.28
CA GLU A 505 -10.17 19.55 -14.08
C GLU A 505 -9.96 19.91 -12.60
N GLU A 506 -10.42 19.07 -11.67
CA GLU A 506 -10.30 19.24 -10.23
C GLU A 506 -9.82 17.97 -9.51
N ASN A 507 -9.43 18.11 -8.24
CA ASN A 507 -8.89 16.98 -7.46
C ASN A 507 -9.92 15.87 -7.25
N ASP A 508 -11.19 16.23 -7.13
CA ASP A 508 -12.29 15.28 -6.93
C ASP A 508 -12.51 14.42 -8.19
N ASP A 509 -12.03 14.84 -9.35
CA ASP A 509 -12.06 14.03 -10.56
C ASP A 509 -11.21 12.78 -10.43
N CYS A 510 -10.21 12.77 -9.55
CA CYS A 510 -9.21 11.73 -9.46
C CYS A 510 -9.50 10.74 -8.34
N GLY A 511 -9.35 9.45 -8.62
CA GLY A 511 -9.42 8.41 -7.59
C GLY A 511 -8.30 8.56 -6.56
N SER A 512 -7.17 9.16 -6.96
CA SER A 512 -6.07 9.55 -6.06
C SER A 512 -6.36 10.81 -5.24
N GLY A 513 -7.43 11.56 -5.56
CA GLY A 513 -7.74 12.86 -4.96
C GLY A 513 -6.76 13.98 -5.36
N PHE A 514 -5.95 13.78 -6.41
CA PHE A 514 -4.95 14.76 -6.84
C PHE A 514 -4.88 14.90 -8.36
N CYS A 515 -5.25 16.08 -8.84
CA CYS A 515 -5.14 16.51 -10.23
C CYS A 515 -3.89 17.38 -10.42
N ALA A 516 -2.90 16.87 -11.15
CA ALA A 516 -1.70 17.61 -11.52
C ALA A 516 -1.91 18.34 -12.85
N SER A 517 -1.21 19.46 -13.05
CA SER A 517 -1.22 20.19 -14.31
C SER A 517 0.15 20.74 -14.68
N ALA A 518 0.44 20.76 -15.99
CA ALA A 518 1.63 21.37 -16.57
C ALA A 518 1.29 22.02 -17.92
N GLY A 519 1.28 23.35 -17.96
CA GLY A 519 0.83 24.09 -19.12
C GLY A 519 -0.68 23.89 -19.35
N ASP A 520 -1.05 23.44 -20.54
CA ASP A 520 -2.45 23.14 -20.91
C ASP A 520 -2.84 21.67 -20.66
N ARG A 521 -1.94 20.86 -20.09
CA ARG A 521 -2.19 19.45 -19.77
C ARG A 521 -2.56 19.32 -18.29
N SER A 522 -3.61 18.55 -18.01
CA SER A 522 -4.01 18.16 -16.65
C SER A 522 -4.26 16.66 -16.60
N TRP A 523 -3.79 16.01 -15.54
CA TRP A 523 -3.93 14.57 -15.34
C TRP A 523 -3.97 14.20 -13.86
N CYS A 524 -4.70 13.14 -13.54
CA CYS A 524 -4.72 12.54 -12.22
C CYS A 524 -3.34 11.98 -11.90
N SER A 525 -2.81 12.31 -10.73
CA SER A 525 -1.45 11.98 -10.35
C SER A 525 -1.37 11.60 -8.87
N ARG A 526 -0.16 11.35 -8.39
CA ARG A 526 0.19 11.15 -6.98
C ARG A 526 1.53 11.83 -6.69
N PHE A 527 1.79 12.05 -5.41
CA PHE A 527 3.12 12.47 -4.97
C PHE A 527 4.11 11.30 -5.06
N CYS A 528 5.36 11.64 -5.34
CA CYS A 528 6.47 10.71 -5.45
C CYS A 528 7.73 11.33 -4.83
N GLU A 529 8.74 10.50 -4.55
CA GLU A 529 10.09 10.91 -4.18
C GLU A 529 11.14 10.31 -5.15
N ALA A 530 10.81 9.22 -5.83
CA ALA A 530 11.62 8.56 -6.84
C ALA A 530 10.77 8.06 -8.02
N ALA A 531 11.43 7.72 -9.13
CA ALA A 531 10.75 7.28 -10.35
C ALA A 531 9.90 6.01 -10.16
N GLU A 532 10.35 5.09 -9.31
CA GLU A 532 9.65 3.84 -8.99
C GLU A 532 8.38 4.00 -8.15
N ASP A 533 8.16 5.18 -7.55
CA ASP A 533 6.89 5.49 -6.87
C ASP A 533 5.75 5.74 -7.86
N CYS A 534 6.11 5.90 -9.13
CA CYS A 534 5.22 6.15 -10.23
C CYS A 534 4.98 4.86 -11.03
N ALA A 535 3.76 4.72 -11.55
CA ALA A 535 3.47 3.64 -12.48
C ALA A 535 4.35 3.77 -13.74
N ASP A 536 4.58 2.65 -14.42
CA ASP A 536 5.33 2.63 -15.66
C ASP A 536 4.76 3.64 -16.69
N GLY A 537 5.66 4.33 -17.39
CA GLY A 537 5.33 5.46 -18.27
C GLY A 537 5.14 6.81 -17.56
N PHE A 538 5.43 6.90 -16.25
CA PHE A 538 5.45 8.14 -15.49
C PHE A 538 6.80 8.38 -14.81
N ALA A 539 7.30 9.61 -14.92
CA ALA A 539 8.51 10.07 -14.25
C ALA A 539 8.17 10.90 -13.01
N CYS A 540 8.89 10.66 -11.91
CA CYS A 540 8.79 11.51 -10.74
C CYS A 540 9.44 12.88 -10.99
N THR A 541 8.60 13.90 -11.18
CA THR A 541 9.04 15.23 -11.64
C THR A 541 8.75 16.29 -10.58
N THR A 542 9.68 17.23 -10.40
CA THR A 542 9.50 18.35 -9.48
C THR A 542 8.41 19.31 -9.97
N ALA A 543 7.37 19.51 -9.17
CA ALA A 543 6.30 20.47 -9.40
C ALA A 543 6.21 21.43 -8.19
N GLY A 544 6.83 22.60 -8.32
CA GLY A 544 6.90 23.58 -7.22
C GLY A 544 7.76 23.08 -6.06
N ALA A 545 7.14 22.84 -4.90
CA ALA A 545 7.81 22.39 -3.67
C ALA A 545 7.68 20.87 -3.42
N ALA A 546 6.99 20.14 -4.28
CA ALA A 546 6.79 18.69 -4.18
C ALA A 546 7.25 18.00 -5.48
N GLN A 547 7.31 16.67 -5.47
CA GLN A 547 7.46 15.89 -6.70
C GLN A 547 6.19 15.07 -6.95
N VAL A 548 5.81 14.97 -8.21
CA VAL A 548 4.57 14.34 -8.67
C VAL A 548 4.86 13.43 -9.86
N CYS A 549 4.07 12.37 -10.01
CA CYS A 549 4.18 11.48 -11.16
C CYS A 549 3.66 12.18 -12.41
N ALA A 550 4.55 12.48 -13.35
CA ALA A 550 4.26 13.13 -14.60
C ALA A 550 4.41 12.15 -15.78
N PRO A 551 3.48 12.13 -16.74
CA PRO A 551 3.51 11.19 -17.87
C PRO A 551 4.71 11.45 -18.77
N GLU A 552 5.36 10.39 -19.23
CA GLU A 552 6.46 10.44 -20.21
C GLU A 552 5.96 10.41 -21.67
N GLY A 553 4.73 9.91 -21.89
CA GLY A 553 4.09 9.76 -23.20
C GLY A 553 2.92 10.73 -23.45
N ALA A 554 2.20 10.47 -24.55
CA ALA A 554 0.94 11.14 -24.83
C ALA A 554 -0.12 10.64 -23.83
N LEU A 555 -0.89 11.57 -23.29
CA LEU A 555 -1.99 11.29 -22.38
C LEU A 555 -3.22 10.84 -23.17
N PHE A 556 -4.17 10.26 -22.43
CA PHE A 556 -5.50 9.99 -22.94
C PHE A 556 -6.11 11.24 -23.62
N GLY A 557 -6.59 11.08 -24.86
CA GLY A 557 -7.14 12.13 -25.71
C GLY A 557 -6.12 12.91 -26.55
N GLU A 558 -4.81 12.76 -26.30
CA GLU A 558 -3.76 13.43 -27.06
C GLU A 558 -3.47 12.72 -28.38
N SER A 559 -2.90 13.46 -29.34
CA SER A 559 -2.66 12.94 -30.70
C SER A 559 -1.61 11.83 -30.72
N CYS A 560 -1.88 10.80 -31.50
CA CYS A 560 -0.99 9.64 -31.70
C CYS A 560 -0.96 9.19 -33.16
N SER A 561 0.06 8.40 -33.48
CA SER A 561 0.23 7.73 -34.76
C SER A 561 0.27 6.21 -34.66
N ALA A 562 0.63 5.68 -33.48
CA ALA A 562 0.63 4.26 -33.14
C ALA A 562 0.32 4.06 -31.64
N ASP A 563 -0.06 2.85 -31.25
CA ASP A 563 -0.39 2.49 -29.85
C ASP A 563 0.77 2.79 -28.89
N ALA A 564 2.03 2.62 -29.34
CA ALA A 564 3.22 2.92 -28.57
C ALA A 564 3.37 4.41 -28.18
N ASP A 565 2.64 5.31 -28.83
CA ASP A 565 2.64 6.74 -28.48
C ASP A 565 1.81 7.01 -27.19
N CYS A 566 0.92 6.08 -26.81
CA CYS A 566 -0.15 6.30 -25.84
C CYS A 566 0.12 5.82 -24.41
N GLY A 567 1.40 5.70 -24.03
CA GLY A 567 1.79 5.12 -22.75
C GLY A 567 1.44 3.61 -22.68
N GLU A 568 1.69 2.99 -21.54
CA GLU A 568 1.44 1.56 -21.38
C GLU A 568 -0.06 1.25 -21.42
N GLY A 569 -0.46 0.25 -22.22
CA GLY A 569 -1.85 -0.16 -22.39
C GLY A 569 -2.74 0.81 -23.20
N GLY A 570 -2.16 1.90 -23.73
CA GLY A 570 -2.86 2.85 -24.58
C GLY A 570 -3.08 2.35 -26.01
N ILE A 571 -4.22 2.71 -26.60
CA ILE A 571 -4.61 2.39 -27.98
C ILE A 571 -4.69 3.69 -28.76
N CYS A 572 -4.06 3.77 -29.92
CA CYS A 572 -4.23 4.87 -30.84
C CYS A 572 -5.43 4.60 -31.76
N SER A 573 -6.57 5.23 -31.47
CA SER A 573 -7.79 5.10 -32.27
C SER A 573 -8.28 6.48 -32.72
N GLY A 574 -8.61 6.61 -34.01
CA GLY A 574 -9.01 7.90 -34.59
C GLY A 574 -7.94 9.01 -34.52
N GLY A 575 -6.66 8.65 -34.34
CA GLY A 575 -5.54 9.59 -34.19
C GLY A 575 -5.43 10.23 -32.81
N ALA A 576 -6.13 9.70 -31.80
CA ALA A 576 -6.01 10.09 -30.41
C ALA A 576 -5.81 8.87 -29.49
N CYS A 577 -5.06 9.07 -28.41
CA CYS A 577 -4.85 8.04 -27.41
C CYS A 577 -6.14 7.75 -26.66
N THR A 578 -6.51 6.49 -26.59
CA THR A 578 -7.66 5.98 -25.84
C THR A 578 -7.26 4.68 -25.15
N ARG A 579 -8.22 4.02 -24.50
CA ARG A 579 -8.06 2.69 -23.92
C ARG A 579 -9.26 1.83 -24.28
N SER A 580 -9.05 0.52 -24.28
CA SER A 580 -10.16 -0.43 -24.32
C SER A 580 -11.07 -0.23 -23.12
N CYS A 581 -12.37 -0.41 -23.33
CA CYS A 581 -13.38 -0.25 -22.30
C CYS A 581 -14.42 -1.37 -22.39
N GLY A 582 -15.26 -1.46 -21.36
CA GLY A 582 -16.34 -2.45 -21.30
C GLY A 582 -16.46 -2.98 -19.88
N ALA A 583 -16.73 -4.27 -19.75
CA ALA A 583 -16.87 -4.88 -18.45
C ALA A 583 -15.57 -4.73 -17.62
N GLY A 584 -15.68 -4.21 -16.39
CA GLY A 584 -14.54 -3.90 -15.52
C GLY A 584 -13.64 -2.72 -15.93
N ALA A 585 -13.55 -2.36 -17.21
CA ALA A 585 -12.71 -1.27 -17.70
C ALA A 585 -13.51 0.03 -17.91
N SER A 586 -13.44 0.91 -16.92
CA SER A 586 -14.12 2.21 -16.93
C SER A 586 -13.42 3.25 -17.81
N CYS A 587 -14.20 4.14 -18.41
CA CYS A 587 -13.68 5.33 -19.08
C CYS A 587 -13.45 6.48 -18.10
N PRO A 588 -12.52 7.41 -18.42
CA PRO A 588 -12.35 8.64 -17.65
C PRO A 588 -13.65 9.46 -17.62
N LEU A 589 -13.70 10.45 -16.74
CA LEU A 589 -14.83 11.39 -16.66
C LEU A 589 -15.12 12.03 -18.02
N GLU A 590 -16.41 12.27 -18.28
CA GLU A 590 -16.96 12.76 -19.55
C GLU A 590 -16.74 11.86 -20.78
N HIS A 591 -16.10 10.71 -20.60
CA HIS A 591 -15.91 9.73 -21.65
C HIS A 591 -16.80 8.51 -21.40
N ALA A 592 -17.19 7.88 -22.48
CA ALA A 592 -18.02 6.71 -22.44
C ALA A 592 -17.44 5.62 -23.33
N CYS A 593 -17.76 4.38 -23.00
CA CYS A 593 -17.35 3.27 -23.83
C CYS A 593 -18.14 3.28 -25.13
N THR A 594 -17.46 3.42 -26.26
CA THR A 594 -18.05 3.54 -27.60
C THR A 594 -17.36 2.57 -28.56
N ARG A 595 -18.01 2.21 -29.66
CA ARG A 595 -17.35 1.44 -30.72
C ARG A 595 -16.65 2.37 -31.71
N ASP A 596 -15.39 2.08 -32.04
CA ASP A 596 -14.69 2.77 -33.13
C ASP A 596 -15.10 2.23 -34.51
N ASP A 597 -14.49 2.78 -35.58
CA ASP A 597 -14.78 2.41 -36.97
C ASP A 597 -14.45 0.94 -37.28
N GLU A 598 -13.57 0.32 -36.50
CA GLU A 598 -13.24 -1.10 -36.56
C GLU A 598 -14.13 -1.98 -35.65
N GLY A 599 -15.06 -1.37 -34.91
CA GLY A 599 -16.00 -2.06 -34.02
C GLY A 599 -15.44 -2.36 -32.63
N ARG A 600 -14.23 -1.89 -32.30
CA ARG A 600 -13.57 -2.09 -30.99
C ARG A 600 -14.20 -1.18 -29.95
N ALA A 601 -14.42 -1.70 -28.74
CA ALA A 601 -14.90 -0.91 -27.62
C ALA A 601 -13.75 -0.07 -27.02
N VAL A 602 -13.78 1.25 -27.27
CA VAL A 602 -12.78 2.22 -26.81
C VAL A 602 -13.44 3.40 -26.11
N CYS A 603 -12.72 4.05 -25.19
CA CYS A 603 -13.21 5.25 -24.54
C CYS A 603 -13.25 6.44 -25.51
N GLY A 604 -14.44 6.95 -25.78
CA GLY A 604 -14.65 8.10 -26.64
C GLY A 604 -15.56 9.13 -25.97
N ARG A 605 -15.56 10.36 -26.48
CA ARG A 605 -16.60 11.32 -26.12
C ARG A 605 -17.91 10.88 -26.79
N PRO A 606 -19.01 10.71 -26.05
CA PRO A 606 -20.29 10.39 -26.66
C PRO A 606 -20.68 11.51 -27.64
N SER A 607 -20.99 11.13 -28.88
CA SER A 607 -21.37 12.04 -29.96
C SER A 607 -22.64 12.83 -29.60
N GLY A 608 -22.48 13.98 -28.94
CA GLY A 608 -23.64 14.78 -28.51
C GLY A 608 -23.39 15.95 -27.55
N GLY A 609 -22.18 16.15 -27.02
CA GLY A 609 -21.88 17.28 -26.14
C GLY A 609 -20.47 17.80 -26.33
N GLY A 610 -20.33 19.05 -26.78
CA GLY A 610 -19.05 19.76 -26.82
C GLY A 610 -18.47 19.97 -28.22
N CYS A 611 -18.43 21.22 -28.64
CA CYS A 611 -17.96 21.68 -29.95
C CYS A 611 -16.58 21.12 -30.32
N ALA A 612 -16.49 20.46 -31.47
CA ALA A 612 -15.22 20.27 -32.16
C ALA A 612 -14.64 21.65 -32.53
N ALA A 613 -13.69 22.15 -31.73
CA ALA A 613 -12.79 23.19 -32.19
C ALA A 613 -11.83 22.54 -33.19
N SER A 614 -12.20 22.53 -34.47
CA SER A 614 -11.24 22.24 -35.53
C SER A 614 -10.08 23.25 -35.45
N PRO A 615 -8.80 22.83 -35.54
CA PRO A 615 -7.72 23.77 -35.71
C PRO A 615 -7.85 24.36 -37.12
N GLY A 616 -8.40 25.57 -37.19
CA GLY A 616 -8.44 26.35 -38.42
C GLY A 616 -7.01 26.57 -38.92
N SER A 617 -6.66 25.89 -40.00
CA SER A 617 -5.46 26.11 -40.78
C SER A 617 -5.24 27.62 -41.02
N SER A 618 -4.18 28.17 -40.45
CA SER A 618 -3.72 29.52 -40.74
C SER A 618 -3.09 29.55 -42.13
N SER A 619 -3.94 29.63 -43.16
CA SER A 619 -3.49 29.93 -44.51
C SER A 619 -3.06 31.39 -44.59
N SER A 620 -1.75 31.59 -44.73
CA SER A 620 -1.13 32.82 -45.22
C SER A 620 -1.85 33.34 -46.48
N GLY A 621 -2.47 34.51 -46.40
CA GLY A 621 -3.09 35.20 -47.53
C GLY A 621 -2.80 36.70 -47.44
N GLY A 622 -1.90 37.18 -48.29
CA GLY A 622 -1.38 38.54 -48.29
C GLY A 622 -2.45 39.61 -48.57
N ALA A 623 -2.41 40.67 -47.77
CA ALA A 623 -3.11 41.92 -48.05
C ALA A 623 -2.39 42.65 -49.20
N LEU A 624 -2.92 42.52 -50.42
CA LEU A 624 -2.53 43.34 -51.55
C LEU A 624 -3.45 44.56 -51.64
N ALA A 625 -2.85 45.74 -51.51
CA ALA A 625 -3.49 47.02 -51.72
C ALA A 625 -3.91 47.22 -53.18
N LEU A 626 -5.13 47.68 -53.42
CA LEU A 626 -5.59 48.23 -54.70
C LEU A 626 -6.49 49.45 -54.45
N LEU A 627 -5.84 50.62 -54.41
CA LEU A 627 -6.47 51.94 -54.50
C LEU A 627 -6.51 52.35 -55.97
N LEU A 628 -7.70 52.33 -56.56
CA LEU A 628 -7.99 52.94 -57.86
C LEU A 628 -8.55 54.34 -57.63
N GLY A 629 -7.85 55.33 -58.21
CA GLY A 629 -8.19 56.74 -58.13
C GLY A 629 -9.33 57.13 -59.09
N LEU A 630 -10.01 58.21 -58.71
CA LEU A 630 -10.79 59.06 -59.60
C LEU A 630 -10.60 60.53 -59.20
N LEU A 631 -10.00 61.26 -60.15
CA LEU A 631 -9.95 62.71 -60.43
C LEU A 631 -11.22 63.48 -59.98
N ALA A 632 -11.27 64.79 -59.70
CA ALA A 632 -10.43 65.95 -60.05
C ALA A 632 -10.97 67.24 -59.35
N PHE A 633 -10.11 68.28 -59.27
CA PHE A 633 -10.41 69.74 -59.29
C PHE A 633 -11.23 70.35 -58.10
N VAL A 634 -10.99 71.56 -57.55
CA VAL A 634 -10.06 72.67 -57.79
C VAL A 634 -10.17 73.72 -56.65
N ARG A 635 -9.12 74.55 -56.48
CA ARG A 635 -9.05 75.89 -55.84
C ARG A 635 -9.31 76.02 -54.33
N ARG A 636 -8.25 76.34 -53.55
CA ARG A 636 -7.84 77.69 -53.11
C ARG A 636 -8.86 78.41 -52.20
N ARG A 637 -8.55 78.42 -50.89
CA ARG A 637 -8.34 79.58 -49.95
C ARG A 637 -9.29 80.81 -50.06
N PRO A 638 -9.42 81.67 -49.01
CA PRO A 638 -8.97 81.54 -47.61
C PRO A 638 -9.94 82.14 -46.55
N ALA A 639 -9.48 82.07 -45.30
CA ALA A 639 -9.56 83.08 -44.23
C ALA A 639 -10.92 83.43 -43.59
N GLY A 640 -10.92 83.31 -42.27
CA GLY A 640 -11.94 83.71 -41.33
C GLY A 640 -11.70 82.98 -40.02
#